data_AF-A0A3D9SMZ2-F1
#
_entry.id   AF-A0A3D9SMZ2-F1
#
_cell.length_a   1.000
_cell.length_b   1.000
_cell.length_c   1.000
_cell.angle_alpha   90.00
_cell.angle_beta   90.00
_cell.angle_gamma   90.00
#
_symmetry.space_group_name_H-M   'P 1'
#
loop_
_entity.id
_entity.type
_entity.pdbx_description
1 polymer ?
#
loop_
_entity_poly.entity_id
_entity_poly.type
_entity_poly.pdbx_seq_one_letter_code
_entity_poly.pdbx_strand_id
1 'polypeptide(L)'
;MSVTELGSHEREFERTPPHDVAAEQSVIGGMLISPNAIAEVVELLRASDFYRPAHQILYDTILDLYGRGEPADAVTVVAELTKRGDITRVGGAPYLHTLMATVPTAANAAYYAKIVRERAMLRKLVEVGTRIVQLGYSSDGADADDVLDRAQAEVFAIADKRTGEDYVPLSEIMPGALDEIEAIGSRGGQMVGVPTGFSDLDALTNGLHPGQMVIVAARPAIGKALAIDTPLPVVDGWKSMGDIQIGDQVIGADGRPTRVVAVTGEMTGRPCYEVEFSDGEVIVADAEHQWLTGTRASRRQAAESLHGSRARRSFATPHRAAAVAAGERPFPATVALLDSGRTAVSPRSRTAHGRSPEARAFHRPIKTTAEIARTLLHDGEPNHAVPLAAPFDLPAADLPVDPYLLGVWLTAATGGDAGGRAGEGDVAIECFDDELLEAIAACGQPIGRRDVSGRCALPGLGGGLRALGVLDDRRIPRSYLRGSERQRRALLAGLLDAGGLVSANGRVRCVVGDRRLAEGVHELALSLGHRASLRAGQGEAGASYTVELVPTERVFRLSSKAARQRQGVPPEARVRYIVDVRPIPSVPVRCIQVDNADHLYLAGRACIPTHNSTLALDFARAASIRHGLTSAFFSLEMGRNEITMRLLSAEARVALHAMRSGTMQDEDWTRLARRMSEVAEAPLFIDDSPNMSMMEIRAKCRRLKQQHDLRLVIIDYLQLMTSGKRVESRQVEVSEFSRSLKLLAKELGVPVIALSQLNRGPEQRTDKKPMVSDLRESGSIEQDADVVILLHREDAYEKESPRAGEADLIVAKHRNGPTATVTVAFQGHYSRFVDMAQ
;
A
#
# COMPACT_ATOMS: atom_id res chain seq x y z
N MET A 1 -6.97 55.21 -2.80
CA MET A 1 -7.10 55.98 -4.05
C MET A 1 -7.02 55.00 -5.21
N SER A 2 -7.90 55.21 -6.18
CA SER A 2 -8.30 54.34 -7.29
C SER A 2 -7.16 54.03 -8.27
N VAL A 3 -7.05 52.76 -8.68
CA VAL A 3 -6.34 52.35 -9.92
C VAL A 3 -7.40 52.19 -11.00
N THR A 4 -7.81 53.33 -11.53
CA THR A 4 -8.67 53.52 -12.70
C THR A 4 -7.82 53.44 -13.97
N GLU A 5 -7.16 52.31 -14.20
CA GLU A 5 -6.42 52.02 -15.44
C GLU A 5 -6.55 50.54 -15.85
N LEU A 6 -7.77 50.00 -15.81
CA LEU A 6 -8.11 48.85 -16.63
C LEU A 6 -8.71 49.37 -17.93
N GLY A 7 -7.88 49.38 -18.97
CA GLY A 7 -8.27 49.72 -20.33
C GLY A 7 -9.47 48.87 -20.77
N SER A 8 -10.51 49.57 -21.21
CA SER A 8 -11.56 49.15 -22.13
C SER A 8 -11.74 47.64 -22.33
N HIS A 9 -12.59 47.06 -21.48
CA HIS A 9 -13.38 45.87 -21.78
C HIS A 9 -14.29 46.14 -22.99
N GLU A 10 -13.79 45.93 -24.23
CA GLU A 10 -14.63 45.98 -25.44
C GLU A 10 -14.11 45.06 -26.58
N ARG A 11 -13.49 43.93 -26.23
CA ARG A 11 -13.25 42.81 -27.17
C ARG A 11 -13.55 41.47 -26.53
N GLU A 12 -14.78 41.30 -26.09
CA GLU A 12 -15.31 39.98 -25.75
C GLU A 12 -15.96 39.34 -26.99
N PHE A 13 -15.42 38.19 -27.38
CA PHE A 13 -15.98 37.14 -28.24
C PHE A 13 -16.12 37.37 -29.76
N GLU A 14 -14.98 37.34 -30.45
CA GLU A 14 -14.87 36.54 -31.69
C GLU A 14 -13.46 35.92 -31.77
N ARG A 15 -13.15 34.99 -30.87
CA ARG A 15 -11.88 34.24 -30.90
C ARG A 15 -11.97 33.17 -31.97
N THR A 16 -11.54 33.48 -33.18
CA THR A 16 -11.33 32.47 -34.22
C THR A 16 -10.22 31.51 -33.79
N PRO A 17 -10.37 30.19 -34.00
CA PRO A 17 -9.31 29.23 -33.68
C PRO A 17 -8.00 29.60 -34.40
N PRO A 18 -6.80 29.40 -33.80
CA PRO A 18 -5.53 29.69 -34.45
C PRO A 18 -5.40 29.01 -35.83
N HIS A 19 -5.18 29.81 -36.86
CA HIS A 19 -5.04 29.36 -38.25
C HIS A 19 -4.19 30.35 -39.05
N ASP A 20 -3.65 29.90 -40.19
CA ASP A 20 -2.94 30.75 -41.14
C ASP A 20 -3.24 30.27 -42.57
N VAL A 21 -4.23 30.91 -43.21
CA VAL A 21 -4.69 30.49 -44.54
C VAL A 21 -3.61 30.72 -45.61
N ALA A 22 -2.81 31.79 -45.48
CA ALA A 22 -1.78 32.10 -46.47
C ALA A 22 -0.66 31.04 -46.44
N ALA A 23 -0.28 30.58 -45.25
CA ALA A 23 0.66 29.47 -45.09
C ALA A 23 0.08 28.16 -45.67
N GLU A 24 -1.19 27.84 -45.38
CA GLU A 24 -1.84 26.64 -45.95
C GLU A 24 -1.88 26.67 -47.49
N GLN A 25 -2.23 27.82 -48.08
CA GLN A 25 -2.25 27.99 -49.53
C GLN A 25 -0.84 27.82 -50.14
N SER A 26 0.18 28.33 -49.44
CA SER A 26 1.58 28.22 -49.86
C SER A 26 2.12 26.78 -49.78
N VAL A 27 1.64 25.99 -48.81
CA VAL A 27 1.98 24.56 -48.70
C VAL A 27 1.36 23.78 -49.87
N ILE A 28 0.05 23.88 -50.07
CA ILE A 28 -0.66 23.13 -51.13
C ILE A 28 -0.16 23.56 -52.52
N GLY A 29 0.01 24.86 -52.75
CA GLY A 29 0.56 25.34 -54.02
C GLY A 29 2.00 24.88 -54.24
N GLY A 30 2.84 24.83 -53.20
CA GLY A 30 4.20 24.31 -53.30
C GLY A 30 4.24 22.83 -53.68
N MET A 31 3.34 22.03 -53.10
CA MET A 31 3.15 20.61 -53.44
C MET A 31 2.68 20.41 -54.88
N LEU A 32 1.80 21.27 -55.41
CA LEU A 32 1.33 21.22 -56.81
C LEU A 32 2.39 21.64 -57.84
N ILE A 33 3.42 22.38 -57.42
CA ILE A 33 4.51 22.87 -58.29
C ILE A 33 5.69 21.89 -58.31
N SER A 34 6.01 21.28 -57.16
CA SER A 34 7.21 20.46 -56.99
C SER A 34 6.93 19.16 -56.26
N PRO A 35 7.26 17.99 -56.85
CA PRO A 35 7.17 16.70 -56.17
C PRO A 35 8.03 16.61 -54.90
N ASN A 36 9.19 17.27 -54.88
CA ASN A 36 10.08 17.27 -53.70
C ASN A 36 9.41 17.96 -52.50
N ALA A 37 8.58 18.99 -52.74
CA ALA A 37 7.82 19.64 -51.68
C ALA A 37 6.78 18.70 -51.06
N ILE A 38 6.24 17.73 -51.81
CA ILE A 38 5.32 16.73 -51.29
C ILE A 38 6.03 15.86 -50.25
N ALA A 39 7.23 15.37 -50.57
CA ALA A 39 8.02 14.53 -49.66
C ALA A 39 8.33 15.24 -48.34
N GLU A 40 8.80 16.49 -48.40
CA GLU A 40 9.13 17.28 -47.20
C GLU A 40 7.89 17.62 -46.34
N VAL A 41 6.75 17.89 -46.97
CA VAL A 41 5.52 18.27 -46.26
C VAL A 41 4.84 17.05 -45.60
N VAL A 42 4.92 15.86 -46.21
CA VAL A 42 4.38 14.60 -45.65
C VAL A 42 5.00 14.25 -44.29
N GLU A 43 6.27 14.57 -44.08
CA GLU A 43 6.94 14.36 -42.79
C GLU A 43 6.43 15.33 -41.70
N LEU A 44 5.89 16.48 -42.11
CA LEU A 44 5.57 17.58 -41.21
C LEU A 44 4.08 17.68 -40.88
N LEU A 45 3.19 17.38 -41.82
CA LEU A 45 1.76 17.61 -41.70
C LEU A 45 0.92 16.34 -41.92
N ARG A 46 -0.33 16.43 -41.46
CA ARG A 46 -1.44 15.52 -41.79
C ARG A 46 -2.61 16.35 -42.31
N ALA A 47 -3.56 15.72 -43.00
CA ALA A 47 -4.74 16.43 -43.52
C ALA A 47 -5.50 17.20 -42.42
N SER A 48 -5.63 16.62 -41.22
CA SER A 48 -6.28 17.28 -40.07
C SER A 48 -5.61 18.57 -39.58
N ASP A 49 -4.36 18.83 -39.98
CA ASP A 49 -3.63 20.02 -39.54
C ASP A 49 -4.09 21.28 -40.29
N PHE A 50 -4.67 21.14 -41.47
CA PHE A 50 -5.24 22.26 -42.22
C PHE A 50 -6.56 22.71 -41.58
N TYR A 51 -6.73 24.02 -41.40
CA TYR A 51 -7.94 24.62 -40.85
C TYR A 51 -9.09 24.58 -41.87
N ARG A 52 -8.81 24.77 -43.17
CA ARG A 52 -9.85 24.74 -44.20
C ARG A 52 -10.11 23.32 -44.69
N PRO A 53 -11.37 22.82 -44.64
CA PRO A 53 -11.73 21.51 -45.17
C PRO A 53 -11.34 21.32 -46.65
N ALA A 54 -11.42 22.39 -47.46
CA ALA A 54 -10.96 22.36 -48.84
C ALA A 54 -9.48 21.99 -48.97
N HIS A 55 -8.61 22.51 -48.09
CA HIS A 55 -7.18 22.18 -48.11
C HIS A 55 -6.90 20.77 -47.59
N GLN A 56 -7.72 20.24 -46.68
CA GLN A 56 -7.63 18.83 -46.24
C GLN A 56 -7.87 17.88 -47.42
N ILE A 57 -8.96 18.12 -48.16
CA ILE A 57 -9.33 17.33 -49.35
C ILE A 57 -8.24 17.43 -50.43
N LEU A 58 -7.71 18.63 -50.68
CA LEU A 58 -6.62 18.84 -51.63
C LEU A 58 -5.36 18.08 -51.21
N TYR A 59 -4.98 18.17 -49.94
CA TYR A 59 -3.82 17.47 -49.39
C TYR A 59 -3.95 15.94 -49.55
N ASP A 60 -5.06 15.36 -49.13
CA ASP A 60 -5.31 13.91 -49.26
C ASP A 60 -5.29 13.45 -50.72
N THR A 61 -5.85 14.25 -51.62
CA THR A 61 -5.86 13.92 -53.05
C THR A 61 -4.46 13.97 -53.66
N ILE A 62 -3.64 14.96 -53.27
CA ILE A 62 -2.24 15.06 -53.69
C ILE A 62 -1.44 13.86 -53.17
N LEU A 63 -1.64 13.47 -51.90
CA LEU A 63 -0.97 12.31 -51.33
C LEU A 63 -1.37 10.99 -51.99
N ASP A 64 -2.65 10.83 -52.33
CA ASP A 64 -3.13 9.61 -52.98
C ASP A 64 -2.57 9.45 -54.39
N LEU A 65 -2.47 10.54 -55.17
CA LEU A 65 -1.82 10.53 -56.48
C LEU A 65 -0.32 10.24 -56.34
N TYR A 66 0.35 10.91 -55.40
CA TYR A 66 1.77 10.70 -55.12
C TYR A 66 2.07 9.26 -54.67
N GLY A 67 1.23 8.68 -53.81
CA GLY A 67 1.35 7.29 -53.35
C GLY A 67 1.12 6.25 -54.45
N ARG A 68 0.34 6.59 -55.47
CA ARG A 68 0.19 5.78 -56.70
C ARG A 68 1.33 5.96 -57.70
N GLY A 69 2.28 6.85 -57.42
CA GLY A 69 3.37 7.20 -58.34
C GLY A 69 2.91 8.06 -59.53
N GLU A 70 1.71 8.64 -59.47
CA GLU A 70 1.19 9.56 -60.48
C GLU A 70 1.66 11.00 -60.18
N PRO A 71 1.97 11.83 -61.19
CA PRO A 71 2.33 13.23 -60.94
C PRO A 71 1.14 13.98 -60.33
N ALA A 72 1.34 14.66 -59.20
CA ALA A 72 0.29 15.40 -58.50
C ALA A 72 0.36 16.91 -58.85
N ASP A 73 0.05 17.23 -60.10
CA ASP A 73 -0.05 18.60 -60.62
C ASP A 73 -1.51 19.11 -60.64
N ALA A 74 -1.71 20.39 -60.99
CA ALA A 74 -3.06 20.96 -61.01
C ALA A 74 -4.03 20.23 -61.96
N VAL A 75 -3.56 19.62 -63.06
CA VAL A 75 -4.42 18.96 -64.05
C VAL A 75 -4.89 17.61 -63.53
N THR A 76 -3.95 16.80 -63.04
CA THR A 76 -4.18 15.46 -62.47
C THR A 76 -5.02 15.54 -61.20
N VAL A 77 -4.74 16.50 -60.31
CA VAL A 77 -5.54 16.73 -59.10
C VAL A 77 -6.96 17.17 -59.45
N VAL A 78 -7.16 18.06 -60.45
CA VAL A 78 -8.53 18.40 -60.91
C VAL A 78 -9.26 17.19 -61.47
N ALA A 79 -8.59 16.35 -62.26
CA ALA A 79 -9.19 15.14 -62.82
C ALA A 79 -9.63 14.16 -61.71
N GLU A 80 -8.78 13.93 -60.72
CA GLU A 80 -9.09 13.06 -59.57
C GLU A 80 -10.22 13.63 -58.70
N LEU A 81 -10.20 14.93 -58.40
CA LEU A 81 -11.28 15.60 -57.64
C LEU A 81 -12.62 15.59 -58.38
N THR A 82 -12.59 15.70 -59.71
CA THR A 82 -13.79 15.63 -60.55
C THR A 82 -14.36 14.22 -60.55
N LYS A 83 -13.50 13.21 -60.65
CA LYS A 83 -13.86 11.79 -60.56
C LYS A 83 -14.49 11.45 -59.20
N ARG A 84 -13.99 12.04 -58.11
CA ARG A 84 -14.53 11.85 -56.74
C ARG A 84 -15.77 12.70 -56.44
N GLY A 85 -16.08 13.69 -57.28
CA GLY A 85 -17.20 14.62 -57.05
C GLY A 85 -16.91 15.74 -56.04
N ASP A 86 -15.65 15.91 -55.62
CA ASP A 86 -15.23 16.89 -54.60
C ASP A 86 -14.76 18.23 -55.18
N ILE A 87 -14.63 18.35 -56.51
CA ILE A 87 -14.10 19.54 -57.20
C ILE A 87 -14.87 20.83 -56.85
N THR A 88 -16.18 20.75 -56.62
CA THR A 88 -17.01 21.90 -56.23
C THR A 88 -16.74 22.33 -54.78
N ARG A 89 -16.41 21.38 -53.89
CA ARG A 89 -16.14 21.63 -52.46
C ARG A 89 -14.81 22.34 -52.22
N VAL A 90 -13.85 22.18 -53.14
CA VAL A 90 -12.53 22.83 -53.05
C VAL A 90 -12.47 24.19 -53.74
N GLY A 91 -13.55 24.67 -54.35
CA GLY A 91 -13.58 25.96 -55.07
C GLY A 91 -13.31 25.88 -56.58
N GLY A 92 -13.33 24.67 -57.15
CA GLY A 92 -13.19 24.44 -58.60
C GLY A 92 -11.76 24.52 -59.11
N ALA A 93 -11.57 24.17 -60.39
CA ALA A 93 -10.26 24.19 -61.05
C ALA A 93 -9.52 25.54 -60.96
N PRO A 94 -10.18 26.72 -61.05
CA PRO A 94 -9.49 28.01 -60.91
C PRO A 94 -8.81 28.22 -59.55
N TYR A 95 -9.30 27.56 -58.50
CA TYR A 95 -8.72 27.69 -57.17
C TYR A 95 -7.32 27.07 -57.10
N LEU A 96 -7.08 25.92 -57.73
CA LEU A 96 -5.77 25.27 -57.73
C LEU A 96 -4.72 26.10 -58.47
N HIS A 97 -5.09 26.74 -59.59
CA HIS A 97 -4.22 27.69 -60.28
C HIS A 97 -3.88 28.91 -59.41
N THR A 98 -4.85 29.38 -58.61
CA THR A 98 -4.63 30.46 -57.64
C THR A 98 -3.65 30.05 -56.56
N LEU A 99 -3.74 28.81 -56.05
CA LEU A 99 -2.80 28.27 -55.06
C LEU A 99 -1.37 28.22 -55.62
N MET A 100 -1.20 27.77 -56.85
CA MET A 100 0.10 27.78 -57.52
C MET A 100 0.65 29.20 -57.69
N ALA A 101 -0.19 30.17 -58.07
CA ALA A 101 0.23 31.56 -58.24
C ALA A 101 0.57 32.29 -56.92
N THR A 102 0.05 31.80 -55.79
CA THR A 102 0.27 32.41 -54.46
C THR A 102 1.65 32.06 -53.89
N VAL A 103 2.28 30.98 -54.36
CA VAL A 103 3.54 30.45 -53.82
C VAL A 103 4.73 31.23 -54.38
N PRO A 104 5.52 31.92 -53.55
CA PRO A 104 6.69 32.65 -54.03
C PRO A 104 7.80 31.71 -54.54
N THR A 105 8.00 30.57 -53.88
CA THR A 105 8.98 29.53 -54.26
C THR A 105 8.61 28.19 -53.64
N ALA A 106 8.59 27.12 -54.44
CA ALA A 106 8.25 25.77 -53.96
C ALA A 106 9.25 25.22 -52.92
N ALA A 107 10.50 25.68 -52.94
CA ALA A 107 11.54 25.30 -51.97
C ALA A 107 11.23 25.70 -50.52
N ASN A 108 10.30 26.64 -50.29
CA ASN A 108 9.94 27.09 -48.95
C ASN A 108 8.71 26.35 -48.38
N ALA A 109 8.18 25.34 -49.08
CA ALA A 109 6.99 24.60 -48.64
C ALA A 109 7.15 24.01 -47.23
N ALA A 110 8.32 23.44 -46.90
CA ALA A 110 8.62 22.93 -45.57
C ALA A 110 8.58 24.01 -44.47
N TYR A 111 8.97 25.25 -44.78
CA TYR A 111 8.91 26.37 -43.83
C TYR A 111 7.45 26.75 -43.54
N TYR A 112 6.61 26.89 -44.59
CA TYR A 112 5.19 27.17 -44.40
C TYR A 112 4.47 26.01 -43.70
N ALA A 113 4.87 24.77 -43.95
CA ALA A 113 4.34 23.61 -43.26
C ALA A 113 4.59 23.65 -41.75
N LYS A 114 5.75 24.17 -41.31
CA LYS A 114 6.02 24.40 -39.88
C LYS A 114 5.04 25.40 -39.27
N ILE A 115 4.69 26.47 -40.00
CA ILE A 115 3.71 27.48 -39.56
C ILE A 115 2.32 26.85 -39.42
N VAL A 116 1.86 26.10 -40.44
CA VAL A 116 0.57 25.39 -40.38
C VAL A 116 0.53 24.43 -39.18
N ARG A 117 1.60 23.68 -38.96
CA ARG A 117 1.72 22.75 -37.83
C ARG A 117 1.62 23.47 -36.49
N GLU A 118 2.29 24.60 -36.33
CA GLU A 118 2.24 25.39 -35.09
C GLU A 118 0.81 25.89 -34.81
N ARG A 119 0.12 26.40 -35.84
CA ARG A 119 -1.29 26.82 -35.72
C ARG A 119 -2.22 25.64 -35.42
N ALA A 120 -2.00 24.47 -36.03
CA ALA A 120 -2.75 23.25 -35.75
C ALA A 120 -2.57 22.78 -34.29
N MET A 121 -1.35 22.84 -33.77
CA MET A 121 -1.06 22.50 -32.37
C MET A 121 -1.76 23.45 -31.40
N LEU A 122 -1.71 24.76 -31.66
CA LEU A 122 -2.42 25.75 -30.85
C LEU A 122 -3.94 25.56 -30.91
N ARG A 123 -4.50 25.24 -32.09
CA ARG A 123 -5.92 24.94 -32.25
C ARG A 123 -6.34 23.70 -31.48
N LYS A 124 -5.55 22.63 -31.52
CA LYS A 124 -5.81 21.39 -30.79
C LYS A 124 -5.73 21.58 -29.27
N LEU A 125 -4.83 22.45 -28.81
CA LEU A 125 -4.76 22.86 -27.40
C LEU A 125 -6.04 23.59 -26.95
N VAL A 126 -6.58 24.47 -27.80
CA VAL A 126 -7.87 25.14 -27.53
C VAL A 126 -9.00 24.12 -27.43
N GLU A 127 -9.09 23.17 -28.36
CA GLU A 127 -10.12 22.11 -28.34
C GLU A 127 -10.05 21.24 -27.08
N VAL A 128 -8.85 20.80 -26.69
CA VAL A 128 -8.64 20.03 -25.46
C VAL A 128 -8.98 20.85 -24.22
N GLY A 129 -8.57 22.13 -24.19
CA GLY A 129 -8.95 23.05 -23.11
C GLY A 129 -10.47 23.17 -22.97
N THR A 130 -11.21 23.28 -24.08
CA THR A 130 -12.67 23.29 -24.07
C THR A 130 -13.26 21.98 -23.54
N ARG A 131 -12.72 20.82 -23.94
CA ARG A 131 -13.18 19.51 -23.43
C ARG A 131 -12.93 19.36 -21.93
N ILE A 132 -11.78 19.80 -21.42
CA ILE A 132 -11.45 19.76 -19.99
C ILE A 132 -12.42 20.64 -19.18
N VAL A 133 -12.75 21.83 -19.70
CA VAL A 133 -13.76 22.70 -19.08
C VAL A 133 -15.12 22.00 -19.05
N GLN A 134 -15.53 21.34 -20.15
CA GLN A 134 -16.77 20.56 -20.20
C GLN A 134 -16.79 19.40 -19.19
N LEU A 135 -15.67 18.68 -19.04
CA LEU A 135 -15.53 17.61 -18.05
C LEU A 135 -15.75 18.13 -16.62
N GLY A 136 -15.23 19.32 -16.29
CA GLY A 136 -15.40 19.94 -14.98
C GLY A 136 -16.83 20.39 -14.65
N TYR A 137 -17.66 20.67 -15.66
CA TYR A 137 -19.08 21.02 -15.48
C TYR A 137 -20.02 19.80 -15.56
N SER A 138 -19.60 18.71 -16.19
CA SER A 138 -20.45 17.53 -16.44
C SER A 138 -20.36 16.46 -15.33
N SER A 139 -19.62 16.73 -14.25
CA SER A 139 -19.30 15.75 -13.20
C SER A 139 -20.30 15.73 -12.03
N ASP A 140 -21.60 15.75 -12.31
CA ASP A 140 -22.61 15.47 -11.28
C ASP A 140 -22.56 13.96 -10.95
N GLY A 141 -21.70 13.60 -9.99
CA GLY A 141 -21.63 12.25 -9.41
C GLY A 141 -20.44 11.37 -9.85
N ALA A 142 -19.50 11.88 -10.64
CA ALA A 142 -18.23 11.20 -10.91
C ALA A 142 -17.20 11.50 -9.82
N ASP A 143 -16.29 10.55 -9.55
CA ASP A 143 -15.16 10.79 -8.65
C ASP A 143 -14.25 11.89 -9.23
N ALA A 144 -13.76 12.78 -8.37
CA ALA A 144 -12.89 13.88 -8.79
C ALA A 144 -11.57 13.35 -9.40
N ASP A 145 -11.10 12.20 -8.91
CA ASP A 145 -9.88 11.54 -9.39
C ASP A 145 -10.08 10.99 -10.82
N ASP A 146 -11.24 10.37 -11.11
CA ASP A 146 -11.58 9.90 -12.45
C ASP A 146 -11.66 11.03 -13.49
N VAL A 147 -12.20 12.20 -13.08
CA VAL A 147 -12.28 13.39 -13.95
C VAL A 147 -10.88 13.95 -14.20
N LEU A 148 -10.01 13.96 -13.19
CA LEU A 148 -8.63 14.41 -13.31
C LEU A 148 -7.83 13.50 -14.25
N ASP A 149 -7.95 12.18 -14.12
CA ASP A 149 -7.27 11.20 -14.98
C ASP A 149 -7.68 11.35 -16.45
N ARG A 150 -8.98 11.56 -16.71
CA ARG A 150 -9.48 11.82 -18.07
C ARG A 150 -8.97 13.14 -18.64
N ALA A 151 -8.94 14.19 -17.83
CA ALA A 151 -8.39 15.48 -18.24
C ALA A 151 -6.89 15.37 -18.56
N GLN A 152 -6.14 14.63 -17.74
CA GLN A 152 -4.73 14.35 -17.99
C GLN A 152 -4.53 13.60 -19.32
N ALA A 153 -5.30 12.53 -19.57
CA ALA A 153 -5.22 11.75 -20.80
C ALA A 153 -5.45 12.61 -22.07
N GLU A 154 -6.42 13.53 -22.03
CA GLU A 154 -6.71 14.46 -23.14
C GLU A 154 -5.54 15.42 -23.42
N VAL A 155 -4.90 15.97 -22.39
CA VAL A 155 -3.70 16.81 -22.54
C VAL A 155 -2.54 15.98 -23.10
N PHE A 156 -2.34 14.76 -22.60
CA PHE A 156 -1.25 13.90 -23.05
C PHE A 156 -1.41 13.44 -24.51
N ALA A 157 -2.63 13.27 -25.01
CA ALA A 157 -2.88 12.93 -26.42
C ALA A 157 -2.42 14.02 -27.43
N ILE A 158 -2.13 15.24 -26.96
CA ILE A 158 -1.51 16.29 -27.78
C ILE A 158 -0.02 15.98 -28.02
N ALA A 159 0.66 15.41 -27.02
CA ALA A 159 2.10 15.15 -27.06
C ALA A 159 2.49 13.87 -27.83
N ASP A 160 1.63 12.85 -27.87
CA ASP A 160 2.01 11.48 -28.27
C ASP A 160 1.72 11.11 -29.75
N LYS A 161 1.36 12.06 -30.63
CA LYS A 161 0.96 11.76 -32.03
C LYS A 161 2.07 11.85 -33.08
N ARG A 162 3.30 11.46 -32.75
CA ARG A 162 4.39 11.29 -33.75
C ARG A 162 5.23 10.03 -33.53
N THR A 163 4.57 8.88 -33.55
CA THR A 163 5.19 7.63 -34.02
C THR A 163 4.60 7.36 -35.40
N GLY A 164 5.36 7.71 -36.44
CA GLY A 164 5.07 7.28 -37.81
C GLY A 164 5.44 5.81 -37.99
N GLU A 165 4.62 5.08 -38.73
CA GLU A 165 4.79 3.67 -39.14
C GLU A 165 6.19 3.48 -39.77
N ASP A 166 7.17 2.75 -39.19
CA ASP A 166 7.33 1.33 -38.79
C ASP A 166 7.92 0.36 -39.84
N TYR A 167 8.46 0.88 -40.95
CA TYR A 167 9.37 0.08 -41.79
C TYR A 167 10.62 0.91 -42.17
N VAL A 168 11.76 0.52 -41.61
CA VAL A 168 13.07 1.06 -41.97
C VAL A 168 13.79 0.00 -42.81
N PRO A 169 14.29 0.33 -44.02
CA PRO A 169 15.02 -0.64 -44.83
C PRO A 169 16.31 -1.07 -44.11
N LEU A 170 16.68 -2.34 -44.24
CA LEU A 170 17.85 -2.90 -43.53
C LEU A 170 19.13 -2.08 -43.78
N SER A 171 19.29 -1.50 -44.97
CA SER A 171 20.42 -0.63 -45.31
C SER A 171 20.56 0.62 -44.43
N GLU A 172 19.47 1.11 -43.83
CA GLU A 172 19.47 2.25 -42.91
C GLU A 172 19.72 1.84 -41.46
N ILE A 173 19.41 0.59 -41.10
CA ILE A 173 19.68 0.02 -39.76
C ILE A 173 21.13 -0.49 -39.65
N MET A 174 21.67 -1.05 -40.73
CA MET A 174 22.98 -1.70 -40.77
C MET A 174 24.14 -0.81 -40.31
N PRO A 175 24.23 0.49 -40.68
CA PRO A 175 25.28 1.36 -40.16
C PRO A 175 25.24 1.47 -38.63
N GLY A 176 24.06 1.68 -38.04
CA GLY A 176 23.91 1.75 -36.58
C GLY A 176 24.25 0.43 -35.88
N ALA A 177 23.87 -0.71 -36.46
CA ALA A 177 24.23 -2.02 -35.93
C ALA A 177 25.75 -2.29 -36.01
N LEU A 178 26.41 -1.86 -37.09
CA LEU A 178 27.86 -1.95 -37.23
C LEU A 178 28.59 -1.01 -36.26
N ASP A 179 28.08 0.21 -36.06
CA ASP A 179 28.60 1.16 -35.07
C ASP A 179 28.50 0.59 -33.65
N GLU A 180 27.39 -0.09 -33.31
CA GLU A 180 27.24 -0.82 -32.04
C GLU A 180 28.26 -1.96 -31.90
N ILE A 181 28.47 -2.76 -32.96
CA ILE A 181 29.46 -3.85 -32.97
C ILE A 181 30.89 -3.30 -32.85
N GLU A 182 31.21 -2.21 -33.54
CA GLU A 182 32.51 -1.55 -33.45
C GLU A 182 32.72 -0.89 -32.09
N ALA A 183 31.68 -0.30 -31.49
CA ALA A 183 31.71 0.21 -30.13
C ALA A 183 31.95 -0.91 -29.09
N ILE A 184 31.46 -2.12 -29.34
CA ILE A 184 31.73 -3.31 -28.51
C ILE A 184 33.19 -3.75 -28.69
N GLY A 185 33.69 -3.82 -29.92
CA GLY A 185 35.07 -4.25 -30.22
C GLY A 185 36.16 -3.27 -29.77
N SER A 186 35.89 -1.97 -29.84
CA SER A 186 36.87 -0.91 -29.51
C SER A 186 37.05 -0.67 -28.00
N ARG A 187 36.11 -1.11 -27.16
CA ARG A 187 36.16 -0.91 -25.69
C ARG A 187 36.84 -2.03 -24.91
N GLY A 188 37.59 -2.93 -25.56
CA GLY A 188 38.39 -3.96 -24.86
C GLY A 188 37.57 -4.88 -23.94
N GLY A 189 36.31 -5.15 -24.27
CA GLY A 189 35.40 -5.98 -23.45
C GLY A 189 34.64 -5.21 -22.36
N GLN A 190 34.57 -3.88 -22.39
CA GLN A 190 33.69 -3.14 -21.47
C GLN A 190 32.20 -3.36 -21.78
N MET A 191 31.46 -3.58 -20.71
CA MET A 191 30.03 -3.94 -20.63
C MET A 191 29.09 -2.97 -21.39
N VAL A 192 28.08 -3.52 -22.08
CA VAL A 192 27.10 -2.75 -22.88
C VAL A 192 25.85 -2.39 -22.07
N GLY A 193 25.40 -3.30 -21.19
CA GLY A 193 24.21 -3.12 -20.35
C GLY A 193 24.47 -2.39 -19.02
N VAL A 194 23.41 -2.16 -18.25
CA VAL A 194 23.51 -1.64 -16.88
C VAL A 194 24.11 -2.72 -15.98
N PRO A 195 25.25 -2.46 -15.30
CA PRO A 195 25.91 -3.46 -14.48
C PRO A 195 25.07 -3.84 -13.26
N THR A 196 25.02 -5.14 -12.97
CA THR A 196 24.29 -5.69 -11.82
C THR A 196 25.09 -5.60 -10.52
N GLY A 197 26.41 -5.46 -10.62
CA GLY A 197 27.31 -5.37 -9.48
C GLY A 197 27.82 -6.73 -8.99
N PHE A 198 27.51 -7.80 -9.72
CA PHE A 198 28.05 -9.16 -9.56
C PHE A 198 28.81 -9.54 -10.83
N SER A 199 30.13 -9.72 -10.73
CA SER A 199 31.00 -9.95 -11.88
C SER A 199 30.62 -11.18 -12.70
N ASP A 200 30.23 -12.26 -12.05
CA ASP A 200 29.80 -13.49 -12.72
C ASP A 200 28.44 -13.36 -13.42
N LEU A 201 27.50 -12.61 -12.81
CA LEU A 201 26.20 -12.32 -13.43
C LEU A 201 26.37 -11.37 -14.62
N ASP A 202 27.25 -10.39 -14.47
CA ASP A 202 27.60 -9.43 -15.50
C ASP A 202 28.37 -10.07 -16.66
N ALA A 203 29.25 -11.06 -16.41
CA ALA A 203 29.89 -11.86 -17.45
C ALA A 203 28.88 -12.73 -18.21
N LEU A 204 27.85 -13.22 -17.53
CA LEU A 204 26.78 -14.03 -18.14
C LEU A 204 25.80 -13.19 -18.97
N THR A 205 25.46 -11.99 -18.47
CA THR A 205 24.41 -11.14 -19.05
C THR A 205 24.94 -10.02 -19.93
N ASN A 206 26.22 -9.67 -19.81
CA ASN A 206 26.81 -8.44 -20.32
C ASN A 206 26.11 -7.16 -19.78
N GLY A 207 25.59 -7.26 -18.54
CA GLY A 207 24.73 -6.26 -17.91
C GLY A 207 23.27 -6.34 -18.36
N LEU A 208 22.41 -5.53 -17.76
CA LEU A 208 20.99 -5.45 -18.11
C LEU A 208 20.78 -4.52 -19.30
N HIS A 209 20.24 -5.05 -20.39
CA HIS A 209 20.12 -4.31 -21.64
C HIS A 209 18.86 -3.42 -21.70
N PRO A 210 18.94 -2.27 -22.41
CA PRO A 210 17.77 -1.46 -22.79
C PRO A 210 16.60 -2.29 -23.35
N GLY A 211 15.37 -1.98 -22.94
CA GLY A 211 14.17 -2.67 -23.44
C GLY A 211 13.88 -4.04 -22.81
N GLN A 212 14.74 -4.51 -21.89
CA GLN A 212 14.53 -5.76 -21.17
C GLN A 212 13.56 -5.60 -19.99
N MET A 213 12.69 -6.58 -19.84
CA MET A 213 11.93 -6.84 -18.62
C MET A 213 12.60 -7.99 -17.88
N VAL A 214 13.09 -7.68 -16.68
CA VAL A 214 13.83 -8.61 -15.81
C VAL A 214 12.94 -8.94 -14.61
N ILE A 215 12.68 -10.22 -14.40
CA ILE A 215 11.97 -10.69 -13.21
C ILE A 215 12.98 -11.22 -12.21
N VAL A 216 12.91 -10.72 -10.99
CA VAL A 216 13.69 -11.26 -9.87
C VAL A 216 12.70 -11.84 -8.89
N ALA A 217 12.80 -13.14 -8.67
CA ALA A 217 11.87 -13.84 -7.82
C ALA A 217 12.55 -14.62 -6.70
N ALA A 218 11.99 -14.46 -5.50
CA ALA A 218 12.47 -15.09 -4.30
C ALA A 218 11.28 -15.62 -3.50
N ARG A 219 11.53 -16.58 -2.62
CA ARG A 219 10.52 -16.97 -1.64
C ARG A 219 10.39 -15.90 -0.54
N PRO A 220 9.18 -15.68 -0.01
CA PRO A 220 8.99 -14.88 1.19
C PRO A 220 9.69 -15.49 2.43
N ALA A 221 10.36 -14.65 3.20
CA ALA A 221 10.89 -14.89 4.56
C ALA A 221 11.94 -16.01 4.76
N ILE A 222 13.22 -15.59 4.83
CA ILE A 222 14.27 -16.29 5.59
C ILE A 222 14.59 -15.38 6.79
N GLY A 223 14.02 -15.65 7.98
CA GLY A 223 14.30 -14.85 9.21
C GLY A 223 13.11 -14.47 10.12
N LYS A 224 12.00 -15.20 10.12
CA LYS A 224 10.84 -14.94 11.01
C LYS A 224 10.52 -16.12 11.96
N ALA A 225 11.52 -16.84 12.46
CA ALA A 225 11.25 -18.02 13.27
C ALA A 225 10.99 -17.67 14.74
N LEU A 226 9.97 -18.30 15.32
CA LEU A 226 9.58 -18.22 16.73
C LEU A 226 9.70 -19.61 17.36
N ALA A 227 9.89 -19.70 18.67
CA ALA A 227 9.95 -21.00 19.33
C ALA A 227 8.69 -21.83 19.07
N ILE A 228 8.84 -23.14 18.88
CA ILE A 228 7.74 -24.04 18.49
C ILE A 228 6.60 -24.09 19.52
N ASP A 229 6.87 -23.75 20.78
CA ASP A 229 5.90 -23.65 21.86
C ASP A 229 5.16 -22.30 21.89
N THR A 230 5.56 -21.34 21.05
CA THR A 230 4.93 -20.01 20.99
C THR A 230 3.45 -20.15 20.62
N PRO A 231 2.51 -19.67 21.46
CA PRO A 231 1.10 -19.77 21.18
C PRO A 231 0.68 -18.74 20.12
N LEU A 232 -0.13 -19.17 19.16
CA LEU A 232 -0.70 -18.35 18.11
C LEU A 232 -2.24 -18.32 18.24
N PRO A 233 -2.87 -17.15 18.14
CA PRO A 233 -4.32 -17.05 18.14
C PRO A 233 -4.86 -17.59 16.81
N VAL A 234 -5.79 -18.54 16.92
CA VAL A 234 -6.56 -19.10 15.81
C VAL A 234 -8.04 -18.82 16.01
N VAL A 235 -8.82 -18.91 14.93
CA VAL A 235 -10.27 -18.65 14.95
C VAL A 235 -11.01 -19.42 16.04
N ASP A 236 -10.56 -20.65 16.36
CA ASP A 236 -11.19 -21.53 17.34
C ASP A 236 -10.45 -21.62 18.69
N GLY A 237 -9.44 -20.77 18.92
CA GLY A 237 -8.69 -20.78 20.19
C GLY A 237 -7.22 -20.43 20.04
N TRP A 238 -6.35 -21.32 20.52
CA TRP A 238 -4.90 -21.18 20.50
C TRP A 238 -4.28 -22.46 19.95
N LYS A 239 -3.24 -22.32 19.15
CA LYS A 239 -2.43 -23.43 18.64
C LYS A 239 -0.97 -23.07 18.80
N SER A 240 -0.11 -24.02 19.18
CA SER A 240 1.32 -23.76 19.28
C SER A 240 1.92 -23.61 17.87
N MET A 241 3.01 -22.84 17.73
CA MET A 241 3.73 -22.66 16.47
C MET A 241 4.16 -24.00 15.84
N GLY A 242 4.51 -25.00 16.65
CA GLY A 242 4.85 -26.36 16.23
C GLY A 242 3.66 -27.19 15.74
N ASP A 243 2.46 -26.90 16.23
CA ASP A 243 1.22 -27.61 15.87
C ASP A 243 0.49 -26.96 14.68
N ILE A 244 0.89 -25.76 14.26
CA ILE A 244 0.30 -25.12 13.08
C ILE A 244 0.51 -25.98 11.84
N GLN A 245 -0.55 -26.11 11.06
CA GLN A 245 -0.60 -26.79 9.78
C GLN A 245 -1.08 -25.85 8.69
N ILE A 246 -0.71 -26.15 7.45
CA ILE A 246 -1.22 -25.44 6.27
C ILE A 246 -2.74 -25.55 6.26
N GLY A 247 -3.42 -24.42 6.06
CA GLY A 247 -4.88 -24.34 6.04
C GLY A 247 -5.52 -23.91 7.37
N ASP A 248 -4.80 -23.96 8.49
CA ASP A 248 -5.26 -23.36 9.75
C ASP A 248 -5.55 -21.86 9.57
N GLN A 249 -6.48 -21.29 10.33
CA GLN A 249 -6.77 -19.86 10.29
C GLN A 249 -6.24 -19.18 11.55
N VAL A 250 -5.14 -18.44 11.40
CA VAL A 250 -4.55 -17.59 12.44
C VAL A 250 -5.10 -16.16 12.33
N ILE A 251 -4.88 -15.32 13.34
CA ILE A 251 -5.35 -13.93 13.31
C ILE A 251 -4.23 -12.99 12.81
N GLY A 252 -4.57 -12.12 11.85
CA GLY A 252 -3.70 -11.09 11.30
C GLY A 252 -3.57 -9.86 12.20
N ALA A 253 -2.60 -8.98 11.91
CA ALA A 253 -2.39 -7.74 12.68
C ALA A 253 -3.59 -6.76 12.62
N ASP A 254 -4.35 -6.85 11.53
CA ASP A 254 -5.61 -6.15 11.28
C ASP A 254 -6.82 -6.76 12.01
N GLY A 255 -6.60 -7.83 12.79
CA GLY A 255 -7.62 -8.53 13.56
C GLY A 255 -8.42 -9.55 12.75
N ARG A 256 -8.20 -9.67 11.44
CA ARG A 256 -8.97 -10.58 10.59
C ARG A 256 -8.38 -12.00 10.57
N PRO A 257 -9.21 -13.04 10.44
CA PRO A 257 -8.74 -14.39 10.14
C PRO A 257 -7.97 -14.43 8.83
N THR A 258 -6.77 -15.01 8.85
CA THR A 258 -5.92 -15.23 7.68
C THR A 258 -5.48 -16.69 7.65
N ARG A 259 -5.45 -17.28 6.46
CA ARG A 259 -5.11 -18.69 6.30
C ARG A 259 -3.61 -18.86 6.36
N VAL A 260 -3.17 -19.88 7.09
CA VAL A 260 -1.80 -20.34 7.07
C VAL A 260 -1.50 -20.94 5.70
N VAL A 261 -0.71 -20.15 4.99
CA VAL A 261 0.08 -20.40 3.81
C VAL A 261 0.92 -21.67 3.87
N ALA A 262 1.86 -21.57 4.81
CA ALA A 262 3.11 -22.31 4.93
C ALA A 262 3.39 -22.65 6.38
N VAL A 263 4.11 -23.75 6.56
CA VAL A 263 4.78 -24.08 7.82
C VAL A 263 6.17 -24.60 7.48
N THR A 264 7.22 -24.00 8.02
CA THR A 264 8.59 -24.51 7.83
C THR A 264 8.82 -25.76 8.69
N GLY A 265 9.88 -26.53 8.38
CA GLY A 265 10.43 -27.48 9.35
C GLY A 265 10.97 -26.78 10.59
N GLU A 266 11.16 -27.53 11.68
CA GLU A 266 11.75 -27.02 12.91
C GLU A 266 13.22 -26.65 12.71
N MET A 267 13.59 -25.46 13.16
CA MET A 267 14.92 -24.87 13.08
C MET A 267 15.61 -24.93 14.44
N THR A 268 16.85 -25.39 14.53
CA THR A 268 17.59 -25.68 15.78
C THR A 268 19.02 -25.14 15.61
N GLY A 269 19.72 -24.85 16.71
CA GLY A 269 21.09 -24.32 16.66
C GLY A 269 21.19 -22.83 16.31
N ARG A 270 20.06 -22.11 16.23
CA ARG A 270 20.01 -20.66 16.00
C ARG A 270 20.13 -19.89 17.32
N PRO A 271 20.83 -18.74 17.38
CA PRO A 271 20.83 -17.88 18.56
C PRO A 271 19.39 -17.43 18.84
N CYS A 272 18.91 -17.67 20.06
CA CYS A 272 17.55 -17.37 20.48
C CYS A 272 17.58 -16.37 21.63
N TYR A 273 16.54 -15.56 21.71
CA TYR A 273 16.37 -14.57 22.75
C TYR A 273 14.97 -14.67 23.34
N GLU A 274 14.89 -14.49 24.64
CA GLU A 274 13.67 -14.29 25.40
C GLU A 274 13.35 -12.80 25.41
N VAL A 275 12.22 -12.39 24.81
CA VAL A 275 11.77 -11.00 24.70
C VAL A 275 10.62 -10.76 25.66
N GLU A 276 10.84 -9.94 26.69
CA GLU A 276 9.83 -9.58 27.69
C GLU A 276 9.17 -8.24 27.33
N PHE A 277 7.85 -8.20 27.38
CA PHE A 277 7.04 -7.02 27.14
C PHE A 277 6.53 -6.42 28.45
N SER A 278 6.26 -5.11 28.44
CA SER A 278 5.75 -4.32 29.58
C SER A 278 4.36 -4.70 30.10
N ASP A 279 3.69 -5.68 29.50
CA ASP A 279 2.49 -6.31 30.03
C ASP A 279 2.76 -7.70 30.66
N GLY A 280 4.02 -8.11 30.70
CA GLY A 280 4.51 -9.36 31.30
C GLY A 280 4.57 -10.53 30.33
N GLU A 281 4.18 -10.36 29.05
CA GLU A 281 4.33 -11.41 28.05
C GLU A 281 5.81 -11.64 27.73
N VAL A 282 6.15 -12.91 27.51
CA VAL A 282 7.48 -13.32 27.09
C VAL A 282 7.38 -14.14 25.80
N ILE A 283 8.12 -13.75 24.76
CA ILE A 283 8.22 -14.50 23.51
C ILE A 283 9.65 -14.91 23.26
N VAL A 284 9.85 -16.18 22.93
CA VAL A 284 11.15 -16.66 22.47
C VAL A 284 11.21 -16.58 20.95
N ALA A 285 12.16 -15.79 20.45
CA ALA A 285 12.35 -15.55 19.04
C ALA A 285 13.81 -15.78 18.63
N ASP A 286 14.03 -16.15 17.37
CA ASP A 286 15.39 -16.17 16.86
C ASP A 286 15.98 -14.75 16.80
N ALA A 287 17.31 -14.65 16.74
CA ALA A 287 18.05 -13.40 16.69
C ALA A 287 17.63 -12.46 15.54
N GLU A 288 17.22 -13.03 14.42
CA GLU A 288 16.90 -12.34 13.17
C GLU A 288 15.42 -11.98 13.06
N HIS A 289 14.59 -12.48 13.99
CA HIS A 289 13.16 -12.25 14.01
C HIS A 289 12.85 -10.75 14.08
N GLN A 290 12.05 -10.26 13.13
CA GLN A 290 11.80 -8.85 12.89
C GLN A 290 10.49 -8.36 13.52
N TRP A 291 10.57 -7.32 14.34
CA TRP A 291 9.47 -6.68 15.06
C TRP A 291 9.16 -5.30 14.51
N LEU A 292 7.90 -4.94 14.28
CA LEU A 292 7.52 -3.56 14.00
C LEU A 292 7.56 -2.72 15.31
N THR A 293 8.55 -1.85 15.50
CA THR A 293 8.75 -1.10 16.78
C THR A 293 8.99 0.40 16.57
N GLY A 294 8.28 1.26 17.30
CA GLY A 294 8.64 2.69 17.45
C GLY A 294 9.70 2.90 18.55
N THR A 295 10.69 3.77 18.32
CA THR A 295 11.70 4.18 19.32
C THR A 295 11.26 5.42 20.11
N ARG A 296 11.92 5.74 21.24
CA ARG A 296 11.60 6.96 22.01
C ARG A 296 11.68 8.23 21.14
N ALA A 297 12.70 8.33 20.29
CA ALA A 297 12.89 9.42 19.35
C ALA A 297 11.76 9.51 18.31
N SER A 298 11.34 8.38 17.71
CA SER A 298 10.25 8.38 16.73
C SER A 298 8.90 8.73 17.35
N ARG A 299 8.66 8.34 18.62
CA ARG A 299 7.45 8.70 19.38
C ARG A 299 7.41 10.18 19.76
N ARG A 300 8.55 10.77 20.14
CA ARG A 300 8.66 12.21 20.43
C ARG A 300 8.36 13.07 19.21
N GLN A 301 8.92 12.70 18.06
CA GLN A 301 8.68 13.38 16.78
C GLN A 301 7.19 13.29 16.36
N ALA A 302 6.53 12.16 16.59
CA ALA A 302 5.10 12.00 16.37
C ALA A 302 4.27 12.90 17.31
N ALA A 303 4.62 12.98 18.60
CA ALA A 303 3.93 13.82 19.59
C ALA A 303 4.07 15.34 19.31
N GLU A 304 5.24 15.78 18.85
CA GLU A 304 5.52 17.19 18.49
C GLU A 304 4.73 17.63 17.24
N SER A 305 4.59 16.75 16.24
CA SER A 305 3.79 17.01 15.02
C SER A 305 2.27 17.14 15.30
N LEU A 306 1.76 16.41 16.29
CA LEU A 306 0.36 16.49 16.74
C LEU A 306 0.08 17.79 17.51
N HIS A 307 1.06 18.34 18.22
CA HIS A 307 0.94 19.64 18.89
C HIS A 307 1.00 20.82 17.90
N GLY A 308 1.81 20.73 16.84
CA GLY A 308 1.87 21.75 15.78
C GLY A 308 0.56 21.95 15.02
N SER A 309 -0.28 20.90 14.92
CA SER A 309 -1.59 20.98 14.25
C SER A 309 -2.69 21.61 15.12
N ARG A 310 -2.53 21.64 16.45
CA ARG A 310 -3.47 22.32 17.36
C ARG A 310 -3.23 23.83 17.41
N ALA A 311 -1.99 24.28 17.29
CA ALA A 311 -1.63 25.71 17.31
C ALA A 311 -2.13 26.49 16.08
N ARG A 312 -2.43 25.82 14.95
CA ARG A 312 -2.95 26.46 13.73
C ARG A 312 -4.48 26.54 13.64
N ARG A 313 -5.23 26.12 14.68
CA ARG A 313 -6.70 26.23 14.72
C ARG A 313 -7.27 27.29 15.67
N SER A 314 -6.43 28.16 16.25
CA SER A 314 -6.89 29.21 17.16
C SER A 314 -6.49 30.62 16.70
N PHE A 315 -7.02 31.08 15.57
CA PHE A 315 -7.15 32.51 15.28
C PHE A 315 -8.38 32.74 14.39
N ALA A 316 -9.55 32.79 15.02
CA ALA A 316 -10.75 33.43 14.47
C ALA A 316 -11.54 33.99 15.66
N THR A 317 -11.14 35.18 16.09
CA THR A 317 -11.84 36.01 17.07
C THR A 317 -13.16 36.47 16.45
N PRO A 318 -14.34 36.26 17.08
CA PRO A 318 -15.57 36.83 16.56
C PRO A 318 -15.64 38.31 16.97
N HIS A 319 -15.56 39.20 15.98
CA HIS A 319 -15.89 40.61 16.17
C HIS A 319 -17.38 40.75 16.50
N ARG A 320 -17.66 41.39 17.64
CA ARG A 320 -18.96 41.96 18.01
C ARG A 320 -19.40 42.97 16.95
N ALA A 321 -20.62 42.83 16.45
CA ALA A 321 -21.38 43.95 15.88
C ALA A 321 -22.72 44.03 16.62
N ALA A 322 -22.96 45.17 17.27
CA ALA A 322 -24.19 45.56 17.92
C ALA A 322 -24.94 46.54 17.01
N ALA A 323 -26.24 46.32 16.80
CA ALA A 323 -27.25 47.28 16.35
C ALA A 323 -28.62 46.61 16.57
N VAL A 324 -29.36 46.89 17.64
CA VAL A 324 -30.34 47.98 17.85
C VAL A 324 -31.49 48.00 16.82
N ALA A 325 -32.59 47.38 17.27
CA ALA A 325 -34.03 47.70 17.15
C ALA A 325 -34.61 48.57 16.00
N ALA A 326 -35.57 47.98 15.29
CA ALA A 326 -36.89 48.51 14.86
C ALA A 326 -37.58 47.35 14.11
N GLY A 327 -38.87 47.03 14.14
CA GLY A 327 -40.10 47.69 14.58
C GLY A 327 -41.23 47.13 13.68
N GLU A 328 -42.25 46.53 14.29
CA GLU A 328 -43.64 46.39 13.78
C GLU A 328 -44.03 45.32 12.72
N ARG A 329 -45.15 44.64 13.06
CA ARG A 329 -46.02 43.70 12.31
C ARG A 329 -47.15 44.51 11.61
N PRO A 330 -47.99 44.00 10.66
CA PRO A 330 -48.81 42.77 10.81
C PRO A 330 -49.24 41.96 9.55
N PHE A 331 -49.80 40.77 9.86
CA PHE A 331 -50.57 39.75 9.10
C PHE A 331 -51.79 40.29 8.31
N PRO A 332 -52.44 39.56 7.34
CA PRO A 332 -53.29 38.34 7.55
C PRO A 332 -53.23 37.24 6.44
N ALA A 333 -53.37 35.94 6.75
CA ALA A 333 -54.58 35.06 6.75
C ALA A 333 -55.18 34.80 5.33
N THR A 334 -55.64 33.62 4.86
CA THR A 334 -56.48 32.57 5.49
C THR A 334 -56.62 31.33 4.56
N VAL A 335 -56.50 30.11 5.13
CA VAL A 335 -57.23 28.83 4.94
C VAL A 335 -57.96 28.48 3.61
N ALA A 336 -57.69 27.27 3.06
CA ALA A 336 -58.72 26.29 2.66
C ALA A 336 -58.13 24.88 2.42
N LEU A 337 -58.69 23.89 3.13
CA LEU A 337 -58.50 22.45 3.00
C LEU A 337 -59.12 21.88 1.71
N LEU A 338 -58.55 20.80 1.18
CA LEU A 338 -59.28 19.58 0.80
C LEU A 338 -58.28 18.41 0.65
N ASP A 339 -58.59 17.33 1.37
CA ASP A 339 -57.86 16.08 1.52
C ASP A 339 -58.44 15.03 0.55
N SER A 340 -57.59 14.18 -0.05
CA SER A 340 -57.79 12.73 -0.22
C SER A 340 -56.80 12.09 -1.21
N GLY A 341 -56.09 11.04 -0.77
CA GLY A 341 -55.46 10.06 -1.66
C GLY A 341 -54.00 9.69 -1.37
N ARG A 342 -53.71 9.12 -0.19
CA ARG A 342 -52.42 8.50 0.17
C ARG A 342 -52.21 7.16 -0.56
N THR A 343 -51.02 6.96 -1.11
CA THR A 343 -50.27 5.68 -1.03
C THR A 343 -48.82 5.98 -0.69
N ALA A 344 -48.32 5.23 0.29
CA ALA A 344 -47.15 5.53 1.10
C ALA A 344 -45.80 5.25 0.41
N VAL A 345 -44.84 6.15 0.60
CA VAL A 345 -43.40 5.86 0.55
C VAL A 345 -42.77 6.29 1.88
N SER A 346 -42.12 5.32 2.51
CA SER A 346 -41.48 5.37 3.83
C SER A 346 -40.30 6.38 3.89
N PRO A 347 -40.13 7.14 4.99
CA PRO A 347 -38.99 8.03 5.14
C PRO A 347 -37.74 7.23 5.52
N ARG A 348 -36.73 7.30 4.64
CA ARG A 348 -35.39 6.78 4.85
C ARG A 348 -34.76 7.37 6.11
N SER A 349 -34.25 6.48 6.95
CA SER A 349 -33.38 6.72 8.08
C SER A 349 -32.18 7.57 7.71
N ARG A 350 -31.96 8.69 8.42
CA ARG A 350 -30.66 9.37 8.50
C ARG A 350 -29.71 8.47 9.30
N THR A 351 -28.95 7.62 8.62
CA THR A 351 -27.75 7.01 9.21
C THR A 351 -26.61 8.04 9.15
N ALA A 352 -26.29 8.61 10.31
CA ALA A 352 -25.08 9.38 10.51
C ALA A 352 -23.86 8.49 10.23
N HIS A 353 -23.20 8.67 9.09
CA HIS A 353 -21.83 8.20 8.90
C HIS A 353 -20.91 9.13 9.70
N GLY A 354 -20.69 8.76 10.96
CA GLY A 354 -19.59 9.29 11.75
C GLY A 354 -18.29 8.87 11.07
N ARG A 355 -17.60 9.84 10.46
CA ARG A 355 -16.23 9.67 9.98
C ARG A 355 -15.38 9.16 11.15
N SER A 356 -14.89 7.93 11.04
CA SER A 356 -13.80 7.42 11.86
C SER A 356 -12.60 8.36 11.73
N PRO A 357 -11.90 8.71 12.82
CA PRO A 357 -10.69 9.51 12.73
C PRO A 357 -9.61 8.63 12.09
N GLU A 358 -9.38 8.84 10.79
CA GLU A 358 -8.25 8.28 10.05
C GLU A 358 -6.96 8.59 10.79
N ALA A 359 -6.31 7.53 11.30
CA ALA A 359 -5.01 7.61 11.90
C ALA A 359 -4.01 7.98 10.79
N ARG A 360 -3.48 9.22 10.82
CA ARG A 360 -2.27 9.57 10.07
C ARG A 360 -1.19 8.54 10.37
N ALA A 361 -0.79 7.75 9.39
CA ALA A 361 0.20 6.70 9.53
C ALA A 361 1.58 7.32 9.81
N PHE A 362 2.04 7.24 11.05
CA PHE A 362 3.40 7.58 11.43
C PHE A 362 4.33 6.38 11.17
N HIS A 363 5.44 6.60 10.45
CA HIS A 363 6.42 5.58 10.09
C HIS A 363 7.06 4.95 11.36
N ARG A 364 6.97 3.62 11.51
CA ARG A 364 7.56 2.84 12.62
C ARG A 364 8.63 1.88 12.07
N PRO A 365 9.88 1.90 12.57
CA PRO A 365 10.95 1.04 12.04
C PRO A 365 10.83 -0.44 12.47
N ILE A 366 11.25 -1.38 11.61
CA ILE A 366 11.21 -2.84 11.86
C ILE A 366 12.52 -3.36 12.47
N LYS A 367 12.64 -3.71 13.74
CA LYS A 367 13.92 -4.12 14.38
C LYS A 367 14.04 -5.63 14.58
N THR A 368 15.24 -6.21 14.50
CA THR A 368 15.45 -7.64 14.86
C THR A 368 15.49 -7.85 16.37
N THR A 369 15.28 -9.08 16.85
CA THR A 369 15.38 -9.41 18.28
C THR A 369 16.76 -9.07 18.86
N ALA A 370 17.84 -9.40 18.13
CA ALA A 370 19.20 -9.07 18.54
C ALA A 370 19.52 -7.56 18.48
N GLU A 371 18.81 -6.79 17.65
CA GLU A 371 18.87 -5.32 17.67
C GLU A 371 18.23 -4.77 18.93
N ILE A 372 17.02 -5.23 19.26
CA ILE A 372 16.28 -4.78 20.45
C ILE A 372 17.05 -5.13 21.72
N ALA A 373 17.69 -6.30 21.79
CA ALA A 373 18.54 -6.69 22.91
C ALA A 373 19.65 -5.68 23.22
N ARG A 374 20.23 -5.06 22.18
CA ARG A 374 21.35 -4.13 22.33
C ARG A 374 20.91 -2.69 22.57
N THR A 375 19.70 -2.32 22.15
CA THR A 375 19.16 -0.96 22.31
C THR A 375 17.94 -0.85 23.21
N LEU A 376 17.72 -1.88 24.03
CA LEU A 376 16.55 -2.03 24.89
C LEU A 376 16.30 -0.78 25.75
N LEU A 377 17.35 -0.24 26.36
CA LEU A 377 17.29 0.92 27.25
C LEU A 377 17.91 2.15 26.59
N HIS A 378 17.28 3.30 26.76
CA HIS A 378 17.81 4.62 26.43
C HIS A 378 17.52 5.58 27.59
N ASP A 379 18.57 6.15 28.17
CA ASP A 379 18.53 6.93 29.43
C ASP A 379 17.89 6.17 30.60
N GLY A 380 18.12 4.85 30.68
CA GLY A 380 17.58 4.00 31.76
C GLY A 380 16.10 3.61 31.60
N GLU A 381 15.42 4.01 30.51
CA GLU A 381 14.02 3.67 30.22
C GLU A 381 13.87 2.83 28.92
N PRO A 382 12.79 2.03 28.78
CA PRO A 382 12.51 1.23 27.60
C PRO A 382 12.41 2.05 26.29
N ASN A 383 13.26 1.72 25.33
CA ASN A 383 13.38 2.43 24.06
C ASN A 383 12.37 1.93 23.01
N HIS A 384 12.12 0.62 22.95
CA HIS A 384 11.34 -0.04 21.89
C HIS A 384 9.88 -0.25 22.27
N ALA A 385 8.97 -0.03 21.32
CA ALA A 385 7.54 -0.24 21.53
C ALA A 385 6.81 -0.79 20.29
N VAL A 386 6.07 -1.89 20.46
CA VAL A 386 5.32 -2.60 19.42
C VAL A 386 3.84 -2.18 19.43
N PRO A 387 3.16 -2.02 18.28
CA PRO A 387 1.72 -1.75 18.24
C PRO A 387 0.90 -2.83 18.94
N LEU A 388 -0.26 -2.43 19.49
CA LEU A 388 -1.33 -3.39 19.75
C LEU A 388 -2.02 -3.78 18.44
N ALA A 389 -2.49 -5.03 18.38
CA ALA A 389 -3.35 -5.53 17.31
C ALA A 389 -4.69 -4.80 17.29
N ALA A 390 -5.33 -4.77 16.11
CA ALA A 390 -6.73 -4.38 16.03
C ALA A 390 -7.64 -5.41 16.75
N PRO A 391 -8.86 -5.02 17.18
CA PRO A 391 -9.83 -5.98 17.71
C PRO A 391 -10.05 -7.11 16.72
N PHE A 392 -10.17 -8.35 17.19
CA PHE A 392 -10.40 -9.48 16.28
C PHE A 392 -11.74 -9.29 15.56
N ASP A 393 -11.76 -9.53 14.26
CA ASP A 393 -12.96 -9.42 13.43
C ASP A 393 -13.48 -10.83 13.13
N LEU A 394 -14.29 -11.34 14.06
CA LEU A 394 -14.84 -12.70 14.03
C LEU A 394 -16.36 -12.68 13.79
N PRO A 395 -16.93 -13.73 13.17
CA PRO A 395 -18.36 -13.82 12.95
C PRO A 395 -19.13 -13.93 14.28
N ALA A 396 -20.43 -13.60 14.24
CA ALA A 396 -21.29 -13.76 15.39
C ALA A 396 -21.47 -15.25 15.74
N ALA A 397 -21.29 -15.58 17.02
CA ALA A 397 -21.54 -16.92 17.54
C ALA A 397 -22.99 -17.05 18.03
N ASP A 398 -23.57 -18.25 17.93
CA ASP A 398 -24.83 -18.56 18.61
C ASP A 398 -24.53 -18.85 20.08
N LEU A 399 -25.04 -18.01 20.98
CA LEU A 399 -24.66 -17.99 22.38
C LEU A 399 -25.91 -18.24 23.25
N PRO A 400 -25.90 -19.26 24.14
CA PRO A 400 -27.08 -19.66 24.91
C PRO A 400 -27.45 -18.66 26.01
N VAL A 401 -26.55 -17.75 26.35
CA VAL A 401 -26.76 -16.65 27.32
C VAL A 401 -26.27 -15.36 26.70
N ASP A 402 -27.00 -14.25 26.89
CA ASP A 402 -26.55 -12.94 26.44
C ASP A 402 -25.15 -12.62 27.02
N PRO A 403 -24.20 -12.15 26.19
CA PRO A 403 -22.84 -11.89 26.64
C PRO A 403 -22.74 -10.92 27.83
N TYR A 404 -23.56 -9.87 27.86
CA TYR A 404 -23.57 -8.91 28.97
C TYR A 404 -24.02 -9.58 30.26
N LEU A 405 -25.10 -10.36 30.20
CA LEU A 405 -25.64 -11.10 31.35
C LEU A 405 -24.64 -12.11 31.91
N LEU A 406 -23.95 -12.85 31.03
CA LEU A 406 -22.90 -13.79 31.44
C LEU A 406 -21.77 -13.06 32.18
N GLY A 407 -21.34 -11.90 31.67
CA GLY A 407 -20.28 -11.10 32.30
C GLY A 407 -20.65 -10.60 33.69
N VAL A 408 -21.88 -10.08 33.83
CA VAL A 408 -22.42 -9.66 35.13
C VAL A 408 -22.46 -10.83 36.11
N TRP A 409 -22.98 -11.98 35.68
CA TRP A 409 -23.09 -13.16 36.54
C TRP A 409 -21.72 -13.69 37.00
N LEU A 410 -20.75 -13.80 36.09
CA LEU A 410 -19.40 -14.31 36.41
C LEU A 410 -18.69 -13.50 37.51
N THR A 411 -19.05 -12.23 37.68
CA THR A 411 -18.42 -11.32 38.65
C THR A 411 -19.28 -11.04 39.88
N ALA A 412 -20.61 -11.03 39.76
CA ALA A 412 -21.52 -10.72 40.86
C ALA A 412 -22.19 -11.96 41.52
N ALA A 413 -21.92 -13.17 41.03
CA ALA A 413 -22.56 -14.38 41.56
C ALA A 413 -22.16 -14.69 43.02
N THR A 414 -23.15 -14.91 43.88
CA THR A 414 -22.95 -15.35 45.27
C THR A 414 -22.57 -16.82 45.33
N GLY A 415 -21.63 -17.18 46.20
CA GLY A 415 -21.27 -18.58 46.46
C GLY A 415 -22.27 -19.19 47.43
N GLY A 416 -22.99 -20.22 47.00
CA GLY A 416 -23.94 -20.95 47.83
C GLY A 416 -25.23 -21.27 47.08
N ASP A 417 -25.49 -22.57 46.97
CA ASP A 417 -26.79 -23.11 46.55
C ASP A 417 -27.90 -22.35 47.28
N ALA A 418 -28.97 -22.02 46.55
CA ALA A 418 -30.16 -21.43 47.14
C ALA A 418 -30.77 -22.44 48.12
N GLY A 419 -30.29 -22.42 49.36
CA GLY A 419 -30.84 -23.19 50.45
C GLY A 419 -32.26 -22.74 50.72
N GLY A 420 -33.22 -23.52 50.20
CA GLY A 420 -34.59 -23.54 50.69
C GLY A 420 -35.67 -23.27 49.66
N ARG A 421 -36.24 -24.37 49.14
CA ARG A 421 -37.52 -24.51 48.41
C ARG A 421 -37.53 -24.10 46.93
N ALA A 422 -36.98 -25.02 46.12
CA ALA A 422 -37.50 -25.52 44.85
C ALA A 422 -38.48 -24.63 44.07
N GLY A 423 -37.92 -23.85 43.15
CA GLY A 423 -38.19 -23.98 41.72
C GLY A 423 -36.84 -24.18 41.02
N GLU A 424 -36.71 -25.20 40.17
CA GLU A 424 -35.46 -25.72 39.62
C GLU A 424 -34.61 -24.66 38.88
N GLY A 425 -33.39 -24.40 39.36
CA GLY A 425 -32.32 -23.84 38.54
C GLY A 425 -32.16 -22.31 38.50
N ASP A 426 -32.73 -21.57 39.44
CA ASP A 426 -32.52 -20.11 39.51
C ASP A 426 -31.20 -19.75 40.20
N VAL A 427 -30.42 -18.88 39.54
CA VAL A 427 -29.15 -18.35 40.07
C VAL A 427 -29.36 -16.97 40.68
N ALA A 428 -28.45 -16.51 41.53
CA ALA A 428 -28.55 -15.20 42.17
C ALA A 428 -27.24 -14.40 42.09
N ILE A 429 -27.37 -13.08 42.07
CA ILE A 429 -26.26 -12.12 42.17
C ILE A 429 -26.42 -11.26 43.42
N GLU A 430 -25.32 -10.72 43.93
CA GLU A 430 -25.33 -9.67 44.96
C GLU A 430 -25.10 -8.32 44.28
N CYS A 431 -26.09 -7.41 44.38
CA CYS A 431 -26.05 -6.14 43.68
C CYS A 431 -26.88 -5.05 44.40
N PHE A 432 -26.21 -4.00 44.85
CA PHE A 432 -26.84 -2.80 45.41
C PHE A 432 -27.00 -1.65 44.40
N ASP A 433 -26.47 -1.81 43.18
CA ASP A 433 -26.51 -0.79 42.14
C ASP A 433 -27.79 -0.92 41.30
N ASP A 434 -28.71 0.04 41.43
CA ASP A 434 -29.97 0.04 40.69
C ASP A 434 -29.75 0.23 39.17
N GLU A 435 -28.69 0.94 38.77
CA GLU A 435 -28.35 1.13 37.35
C GLU A 435 -27.94 -0.20 36.70
N LEU A 436 -27.24 -1.06 37.47
CA LEU A 436 -26.87 -2.41 37.02
C LEU A 436 -28.10 -3.31 36.89
N LEU A 437 -29.06 -3.22 37.82
CA LEU A 437 -30.33 -3.97 37.74
C LEU A 437 -31.16 -3.53 36.51
N GLU A 438 -31.23 -2.24 36.22
CA GLU A 438 -31.88 -1.73 35.01
C GLU A 438 -31.19 -2.23 33.74
N ALA A 439 -29.84 -2.28 33.71
CA ALA A 439 -29.09 -2.80 32.58
C ALA A 439 -29.31 -4.31 32.34
N ILE A 440 -29.44 -5.10 33.40
CA ILE A 440 -29.82 -6.53 33.34
C ILE A 440 -31.24 -6.68 32.77
N ALA A 441 -32.20 -5.91 33.28
CA ALA A 441 -33.59 -5.95 32.82
C ALA A 441 -33.70 -5.54 31.33
N ALA A 442 -32.89 -4.59 30.88
CA ALA A 442 -32.81 -4.17 29.48
C ALA A 442 -32.28 -5.27 28.53
N CYS A 443 -31.65 -6.32 29.05
CA CYS A 443 -31.28 -7.51 28.29
C CYS A 443 -32.43 -8.54 28.19
N GLY A 444 -33.61 -8.22 28.74
CA GLY A 444 -34.77 -9.10 28.78
C GLY A 444 -34.73 -10.15 29.90
N GLN A 445 -33.76 -10.06 30.83
CA GLN A 445 -33.64 -10.98 31.95
C GLN A 445 -34.56 -10.56 33.10
N PRO A 446 -35.52 -11.40 33.53
CA PRO A 446 -36.32 -11.12 34.71
C PRO A 446 -35.44 -11.10 35.97
N ILE A 447 -35.76 -10.21 36.90
CA ILE A 447 -35.03 -10.02 38.16
C ILE A 447 -36.02 -10.17 39.32
N GLY A 448 -35.70 -11.05 40.27
CA GLY A 448 -36.43 -11.21 41.51
C GLY A 448 -36.26 -10.01 42.45
N ARG A 449 -37.14 -9.88 43.44
CA ARG A 449 -37.05 -8.79 44.41
C ARG A 449 -35.74 -8.85 45.19
N ARG A 450 -34.98 -7.74 45.22
CA ARG A 450 -33.77 -7.59 46.03
C ARG A 450 -34.09 -7.74 47.51
N ASP A 451 -33.37 -8.62 48.20
CA ASP A 451 -33.50 -8.76 49.65
C ASP A 451 -32.63 -7.74 50.42
N VAL A 452 -32.70 -7.77 51.75
CA VAL A 452 -31.94 -6.86 52.63
C VAL A 452 -30.42 -7.05 52.55
N SER A 453 -29.96 -8.20 52.07
CA SER A 453 -28.53 -8.50 51.84
C SER A 453 -28.06 -8.10 50.45
N GLY A 454 -28.93 -7.51 49.63
CA GLY A 454 -28.60 -7.13 48.25
C GLY A 454 -28.67 -8.27 47.25
N ARG A 455 -29.16 -9.45 47.65
CA ARG A 455 -29.28 -10.62 46.78
C ARG A 455 -30.51 -10.50 45.87
N CYS A 456 -30.31 -10.75 44.58
CA CYS A 456 -31.35 -10.75 43.55
C CYS A 456 -31.33 -12.09 42.80
N ALA A 457 -32.48 -12.77 42.72
CA ALA A 457 -32.64 -13.96 41.88
C ALA A 457 -32.73 -13.56 40.39
N LEU A 458 -32.19 -14.40 39.50
CA LEU A 458 -32.24 -14.24 38.04
C LEU A 458 -32.94 -15.47 37.45
N PRO A 459 -34.29 -15.49 37.41
CA PRO A 459 -35.02 -16.68 37.00
C PRO A 459 -34.74 -17.11 35.57
N GLY A 460 -34.64 -18.42 35.34
CA GLY A 460 -34.44 -19.02 34.01
C GLY A 460 -33.02 -18.90 33.44
N LEU A 461 -32.13 -18.11 34.05
CA LEU A 461 -30.74 -17.97 33.59
C LEU A 461 -29.90 -19.23 33.84
N GLY A 462 -30.18 -19.98 34.90
CA GLY A 462 -29.37 -21.13 35.28
C GLY A 462 -29.42 -22.30 34.28
N GLY A 463 -30.47 -22.41 33.46
CA GLY A 463 -30.52 -23.38 32.36
C GLY A 463 -29.42 -23.15 31.34
N GLY A 464 -29.25 -21.89 30.89
CA GLY A 464 -28.18 -21.50 29.97
C GLY A 464 -26.78 -21.61 30.59
N LEU A 465 -26.63 -21.24 31.86
CA LEU A 465 -25.34 -21.37 32.57
C LEU A 465 -24.93 -22.84 32.79
N ARG A 466 -25.89 -23.74 33.02
CA ARG A 466 -25.65 -25.19 33.11
C ARG A 466 -25.21 -25.76 31.76
N ALA A 467 -25.85 -25.33 30.66
CA ALA A 467 -25.45 -25.71 29.31
C ALA A 467 -24.01 -25.25 28.97
N LEU A 468 -23.58 -24.11 29.52
CA LEU A 468 -22.21 -23.62 29.39
C LEU A 468 -21.20 -24.27 30.34
N GLY A 469 -21.67 -25.02 31.35
CA GLY A 469 -20.83 -25.66 32.35
C GLY A 469 -20.06 -24.68 33.25
N VAL A 470 -20.59 -23.46 33.46
CA VAL A 470 -19.92 -22.40 34.22
C VAL A 470 -20.40 -22.26 35.67
N LEU A 471 -21.44 -23.01 36.06
CA LEU A 471 -21.99 -22.98 37.41
C LEU A 471 -20.96 -23.41 38.48
N ASP A 472 -20.23 -24.49 38.19
CA ASP A 472 -19.23 -25.09 39.10
C ASP A 472 -17.78 -24.72 38.74
N ASP A 473 -17.54 -24.19 37.53
CA ASP A 473 -16.22 -23.75 37.03
C ASP A 473 -16.37 -22.34 36.44
N ARG A 474 -16.19 -21.31 37.28
CA ARG A 474 -16.37 -19.90 36.89
C ARG A 474 -15.27 -19.49 35.91
N ARG A 475 -15.51 -19.66 34.62
CA ARG A 475 -14.61 -19.28 33.52
C ARG A 475 -15.38 -18.66 32.36
N ILE A 476 -14.70 -17.89 31.52
CA ILE A 476 -15.28 -17.43 30.25
C ILE A 476 -15.23 -18.59 29.22
N PRO A 477 -16.36 -19.04 28.66
CA PRO A 477 -16.34 -20.08 27.65
C PRO A 477 -15.69 -19.61 26.35
N ARG A 478 -15.05 -20.53 25.62
CA ARG A 478 -14.33 -20.22 24.37
C ARG A 478 -15.23 -19.60 23.29
N SER A 479 -16.49 -20.05 23.19
CA SER A 479 -17.48 -19.49 22.26
C SER A 479 -17.70 -17.99 22.46
N TYR A 480 -17.54 -17.51 23.70
CA TYR A 480 -17.64 -16.09 24.03
C TYR A 480 -16.32 -15.34 23.75
N LEU A 481 -15.16 -15.98 23.97
CA LEU A 481 -13.84 -15.42 23.62
C LEU A 481 -13.57 -15.36 22.11
N ARG A 482 -14.37 -16.06 21.29
CA ARG A 482 -14.29 -16.06 19.82
C ARG A 482 -15.57 -15.57 19.14
N GLY A 483 -16.51 -14.99 19.90
CA GLY A 483 -17.68 -14.34 19.33
C GLY A 483 -17.32 -13.06 18.57
N SER A 484 -18.32 -12.48 17.90
CA SER A 484 -18.15 -11.20 17.21
C SER A 484 -17.64 -10.11 18.14
N GLU A 485 -16.96 -9.11 17.57
CA GLU A 485 -16.46 -7.95 18.31
C GLU A 485 -17.54 -7.35 19.23
N ARG A 486 -18.78 -7.20 18.71
CA ARG A 486 -19.94 -6.73 19.46
C ARG A 486 -20.28 -7.61 20.67
N GLN A 487 -20.29 -8.93 20.51
CA GLN A 487 -20.58 -9.88 21.59
C GLN A 487 -19.49 -9.84 22.67
N ARG A 488 -18.21 -9.76 22.27
CA ARG A 488 -17.08 -9.65 23.20
C ARG A 488 -17.08 -8.34 23.97
N ARG A 489 -17.41 -7.22 23.33
CA ARG A 489 -17.59 -5.92 23.99
C ARG A 489 -18.71 -5.95 25.02
N ALA A 490 -19.84 -6.56 24.69
CA ALA A 490 -20.96 -6.71 25.61
C ALA A 490 -20.57 -7.54 26.85
N LEU A 491 -19.83 -8.65 26.65
CA LEU A 491 -19.29 -9.46 27.74
C LEU A 491 -18.33 -8.68 28.64
N LEU A 492 -17.37 -7.96 28.04
CA LEU A 492 -16.41 -7.14 28.78
C LEU A 492 -17.15 -6.06 29.58
N ALA A 493 -18.14 -5.40 28.99
CA ALA A 493 -18.96 -4.42 29.69
C ALA A 493 -19.70 -5.03 30.89
N GLY A 494 -20.28 -6.22 30.75
CA GLY A 494 -20.94 -6.91 31.87
C GLY A 494 -19.99 -7.22 33.02
N LEU A 495 -18.79 -7.76 32.71
CA LEU A 495 -17.74 -8.05 33.69
C LEU A 495 -17.29 -6.78 34.44
N LEU A 496 -17.14 -5.66 33.73
CA LEU A 496 -16.63 -4.40 34.29
C LEU A 496 -17.73 -3.59 34.99
N ASP A 497 -18.96 -3.66 34.52
CA ASP A 497 -20.09 -2.98 35.17
C ASP A 497 -20.41 -3.61 36.52
N ALA A 498 -20.29 -4.94 36.64
CA ALA A 498 -20.45 -5.62 37.91
C ALA A 498 -19.18 -5.55 38.79
N GLY A 499 -18.01 -5.92 38.26
CA GLY A 499 -16.78 -6.08 39.06
C GLY A 499 -15.67 -5.05 38.80
N GLY A 500 -15.84 -4.12 37.87
CA GLY A 500 -14.81 -3.18 37.44
C GLY A 500 -14.76 -1.89 38.26
N LEU A 501 -13.55 -1.46 38.57
CA LEU A 501 -13.23 -0.21 39.27
C LEU A 501 -12.39 0.70 38.36
N VAL A 502 -12.76 1.98 38.30
CA VAL A 502 -11.99 3.00 37.59
C VAL A 502 -11.01 3.66 38.55
N SER A 503 -9.73 3.54 38.27
CA SER A 503 -8.65 4.19 39.02
C SER A 503 -8.58 5.69 38.69
N ALA A 504 -8.00 6.50 39.59
CA ALA A 504 -7.87 7.96 39.40
C ALA A 504 -7.09 8.37 38.13
N ASN A 505 -6.22 7.49 37.63
CA ASN A 505 -5.47 7.66 36.39
C ASN A 505 -6.24 7.20 35.12
N GLY A 506 -7.50 6.76 35.27
CA GLY A 506 -8.35 6.30 34.17
C GLY A 506 -8.14 4.85 33.74
N ARG A 507 -7.29 4.08 34.44
CA ARG A 507 -7.16 2.62 34.24
C ARG A 507 -8.36 1.90 34.84
N VAL A 508 -8.73 0.77 34.24
CA VAL A 508 -9.82 -0.06 34.75
C VAL A 508 -9.23 -1.34 35.34
N ARG A 509 -9.62 -1.65 36.58
CA ARG A 509 -9.23 -2.87 37.27
C ARG A 509 -10.45 -3.75 37.47
N CYS A 510 -10.30 -5.03 37.15
CA CYS A 510 -11.24 -6.07 37.53
C CYS A 510 -10.51 -7.03 38.46
N VAL A 511 -11.06 -7.26 39.65
CA VAL A 511 -10.49 -8.19 40.64
C VAL A 511 -11.42 -9.38 40.76
N VAL A 512 -10.89 -10.59 40.55
CA VAL A 512 -11.64 -11.84 40.64
C VAL A 512 -10.89 -12.84 41.52
N GLY A 513 -11.62 -13.73 42.19
CA GLY A 513 -11.02 -14.77 43.04
C GLY A 513 -10.54 -16.01 42.27
N ASP A 514 -11.03 -16.21 41.04
CA ASP A 514 -10.69 -17.38 40.23
C ASP A 514 -9.64 -17.05 39.15
N ARG A 515 -8.61 -17.90 39.04
CA ARG A 515 -7.51 -17.72 38.09
C ARG A 515 -7.95 -17.85 36.63
N ARG A 516 -8.77 -18.86 36.31
CA ARG A 516 -9.24 -19.12 34.94
C ARG A 516 -10.16 -18.02 34.45
N LEU A 517 -11.01 -17.49 35.35
CA LEU A 517 -11.79 -16.29 35.05
C LEU A 517 -10.87 -15.12 34.72
N ALA A 518 -9.85 -14.87 35.53
CA ALA A 518 -8.91 -13.77 35.31
C ALA A 518 -8.14 -13.89 33.98
N GLU A 519 -7.67 -15.09 33.65
CA GLU A 519 -7.03 -15.40 32.36
C GLU A 519 -8.00 -15.17 31.19
N GLY A 520 -9.27 -15.56 31.33
CA GLY A 520 -10.31 -15.30 30.34
C GLY A 520 -10.61 -13.80 30.15
N VAL A 521 -10.70 -13.04 31.25
CA VAL A 521 -10.91 -11.57 31.19
C VAL A 521 -9.72 -10.89 30.53
N HIS A 522 -8.50 -11.35 30.82
CA HIS A 522 -7.27 -10.86 30.20
C HIS A 522 -7.27 -11.12 28.69
N GLU A 523 -7.52 -12.36 28.26
CA GLU A 523 -7.63 -12.71 26.84
C GLU A 523 -8.73 -11.90 26.12
N LEU A 524 -9.90 -11.76 26.75
CA LEU A 524 -11.01 -10.99 26.20
C LEU A 524 -10.59 -9.54 25.93
N ALA A 525 -9.92 -8.88 26.87
CA ALA A 525 -9.44 -7.52 26.71
C ALA A 525 -8.39 -7.39 25.60
N LEU A 526 -7.47 -8.34 25.49
CA LEU A 526 -6.45 -8.36 24.42
C LEU A 526 -7.09 -8.55 23.04
N SER A 527 -8.07 -9.46 22.94
CA SER A 527 -8.80 -9.72 21.69
C SER A 527 -9.62 -8.52 21.19
N LEU A 528 -9.90 -7.55 22.07
CA LEU A 528 -10.57 -6.29 21.77
C LEU A 528 -9.57 -5.14 21.50
N GLY A 529 -8.28 -5.45 21.38
CA GLY A 529 -7.23 -4.46 21.10
C GLY A 529 -6.90 -3.55 22.30
N HIS A 530 -7.26 -3.93 23.53
CA HIS A 530 -6.84 -3.21 24.73
C HIS A 530 -5.51 -3.74 25.25
N ARG A 531 -4.72 -2.87 25.85
CA ARG A 531 -3.59 -3.31 26.68
C ARG A 531 -4.13 -3.81 28.01
N ALA A 532 -3.79 -5.03 28.40
CA ALA A 532 -4.18 -5.61 29.67
C ALA A 532 -3.01 -6.37 30.32
N SER A 533 -2.91 -6.31 31.64
CA SER A 533 -1.98 -7.12 32.44
C SER A 533 -2.73 -7.88 33.52
N LEU A 534 -2.22 -9.06 33.88
CA LEU A 534 -2.77 -9.93 34.91
C LEU A 534 -1.78 -10.05 36.06
N ARG A 535 -2.23 -9.86 37.29
CA ARG A 535 -1.42 -10.00 38.51
C ARG A 535 -2.11 -10.90 39.51
N ALA A 536 -1.38 -11.87 40.05
CA ALA A 536 -1.82 -12.66 41.20
C ALA A 536 -1.46 -11.95 42.52
N GLY A 537 -2.30 -12.09 43.53
CA GLY A 537 -2.11 -11.54 44.87
C GLY A 537 -2.88 -12.33 45.92
N GLN A 538 -2.85 -11.83 47.16
CA GLN A 538 -3.65 -12.33 48.27
C GLN A 538 -4.61 -11.22 48.71
N GLY A 539 -5.91 -11.49 48.67
CA GLY A 539 -6.95 -10.66 49.23
C GLY A 539 -7.44 -11.19 50.58
N GLU A 540 -8.35 -10.46 51.22
CA GLU A 540 -8.90 -10.82 52.54
C GLU A 540 -9.60 -12.19 52.56
N ALA A 541 -10.10 -12.66 51.40
CA ALA A 541 -10.83 -13.92 51.23
C ALA A 541 -10.02 -15.05 50.55
N GLY A 542 -8.71 -14.87 50.33
CA GLY A 542 -7.85 -15.87 49.68
C GLY A 542 -7.10 -15.35 48.45
N ALA A 543 -6.78 -16.23 47.50
CA ALA A 543 -6.11 -15.84 46.26
C ALA A 543 -6.94 -14.82 45.48
N SER A 544 -6.32 -13.76 45.00
CA SER A 544 -6.97 -12.72 44.19
C SER A 544 -6.19 -12.48 42.91
N TYR A 545 -6.90 -12.24 41.83
CA TYR A 545 -6.33 -11.99 40.51
C TYR A 545 -6.85 -10.66 40.00
N THR A 546 -5.94 -9.74 39.71
CA THR A 546 -6.26 -8.40 39.21
C THR A 546 -5.92 -8.32 37.74
N VAL A 547 -6.93 -8.08 36.90
CA VAL A 547 -6.75 -7.68 35.51
C VAL A 547 -6.81 -6.16 35.43
N GLU A 548 -5.70 -5.52 35.08
CA GLU A 548 -5.63 -4.09 34.85
C GLU A 548 -5.58 -3.82 33.35
N LEU A 549 -6.60 -3.15 32.82
CA LEU A 549 -6.69 -2.80 31.41
C LEU A 549 -6.65 -1.28 31.21
N VAL A 550 -6.01 -0.88 30.11
CA VAL A 550 -5.97 0.51 29.64
C VAL A 550 -6.92 0.61 28.45
N PRO A 551 -8.15 1.11 28.67
CA PRO A 551 -9.17 1.08 27.64
C PRO A 551 -8.84 2.10 26.54
N THR A 552 -8.91 1.67 25.28
CA THR A 552 -8.72 2.52 24.09
C THR A 552 -10.01 3.19 23.63
N GLU A 553 -11.12 2.89 24.30
CA GLU A 553 -12.49 3.31 24.01
C GLU A 553 -13.37 3.15 25.27
N ARG A 554 -14.65 3.49 25.19
CA ARG A 554 -15.58 3.29 26.32
C ARG A 554 -15.86 1.79 26.52
N VAL A 555 -15.61 1.29 27.74
CA VAL A 555 -15.79 -0.14 28.08
C VAL A 555 -16.94 -0.44 29.04
N PHE A 556 -17.50 0.58 29.69
CA PHE A 556 -18.67 0.45 30.59
C PHE A 556 -19.98 0.73 29.86
N ARG A 557 -21.04 -0.01 30.19
CA ARG A 557 -22.41 0.30 29.74
C ARG A 557 -23.10 1.25 30.72
N LEU A 558 -22.83 1.11 32.02
CA LEU A 558 -23.36 1.99 33.06
C LEU A 558 -22.83 3.41 32.89
N SER A 559 -23.75 4.37 32.83
CA SER A 559 -23.45 5.79 32.65
C SER A 559 -22.64 6.35 33.82
N SER A 560 -22.90 5.90 35.04
CA SER A 560 -22.17 6.31 36.24
C SER A 560 -20.69 5.91 36.20
N LYS A 561 -20.38 4.68 35.76
CA LYS A 561 -19.00 4.19 35.58
C LYS A 561 -18.35 4.78 34.34
N ALA A 562 -19.09 4.91 33.23
CA ALA A 562 -18.61 5.52 32.00
C ALA A 562 -18.22 6.99 32.20
N ALA A 563 -18.92 7.74 33.05
CA ALA A 563 -18.59 9.13 33.39
C ALA A 563 -17.26 9.26 34.16
N ARG A 564 -16.86 8.22 34.90
CA ARG A 564 -15.59 8.17 35.64
C ARG A 564 -14.41 7.77 34.75
N GLN A 565 -14.69 7.14 33.61
CA GLN A 565 -13.66 6.78 32.64
C GLN A 565 -13.11 8.03 31.91
N ARG A 566 -11.79 8.20 31.88
CA ARG A 566 -11.15 9.26 31.08
C ARG A 566 -11.37 8.99 29.59
N GLN A 567 -11.77 10.02 28.83
CA GLN A 567 -12.05 9.90 27.39
C GLN A 567 -10.79 10.01 26.49
N GLY A 568 -9.69 10.56 27.02
CA GLY A 568 -8.42 10.67 26.31
C GLY A 568 -7.58 9.40 26.44
N VAL A 569 -7.31 8.73 25.32
CA VAL A 569 -6.41 7.57 25.27
C VAL A 569 -4.97 8.08 25.21
N PRO A 570 -4.13 7.85 26.24
CA PRO A 570 -2.72 8.24 26.17
C PRO A 570 -2.04 7.46 25.03
N PRO A 571 -1.10 8.07 24.27
CA PRO A 571 -0.39 7.40 23.17
C PRO A 571 0.25 6.07 23.57
N GLU A 572 0.68 5.96 24.83
CA GLU A 572 1.27 4.77 25.47
C GLU A 572 0.29 3.60 25.65
N ALA A 573 -1.02 3.85 25.54
CA ALA A 573 -2.06 2.83 25.60
C ALA A 573 -2.22 2.06 24.29
N ARG A 574 -1.59 2.50 23.20
CA ARG A 574 -1.68 1.89 21.86
C ARG A 574 -0.44 1.09 21.46
N VAL A 575 0.50 0.95 22.38
CA VAL A 575 1.78 0.27 22.18
C VAL A 575 2.18 -0.51 23.43
N ARG A 576 3.01 -1.53 23.25
CA ARG A 576 3.68 -2.30 24.31
C ARG A 576 5.16 -2.05 24.23
N TYR A 577 5.77 -1.65 25.34
CA TYR A 577 7.21 -1.54 25.44
C TYR A 577 7.85 -2.91 25.56
N ILE A 578 8.99 -3.09 24.93
CA ILE A 578 9.89 -4.22 25.21
C ILE A 578 10.76 -3.79 26.39
N VAL A 579 10.72 -4.56 27.47
CA VAL A 579 11.33 -4.21 28.76
C VAL A 579 12.55 -5.05 29.10
N ASP A 580 12.64 -6.26 28.55
CA ASP A 580 13.82 -7.10 28.67
C ASP A 580 14.04 -7.92 27.40
N VAL A 581 15.29 -8.21 27.06
CA VAL A 581 15.64 -9.16 25.99
C VAL A 581 16.91 -9.90 26.39
N ARG A 582 16.77 -11.18 26.74
CA ARG A 582 17.87 -12.01 27.25
C ARG A 582 18.25 -13.08 26.24
N PRO A 583 19.55 -13.26 25.93
CA PRO A 583 19.98 -14.42 25.14
C PRO A 583 19.71 -15.70 25.93
N ILE A 584 19.22 -16.72 25.26
CA ILE A 584 18.95 -18.04 25.84
C ILE A 584 19.64 -19.15 25.03
N PRO A 585 19.81 -20.36 25.58
CA PRO A 585 20.21 -21.52 24.78
C PRO A 585 19.30 -21.69 23.57
N SER A 586 19.87 -22.12 22.45
CA SER A 586 19.09 -22.34 21.23
C SER A 586 17.94 -23.32 21.48
N VAL A 587 16.72 -22.90 21.14
CA VAL A 587 15.53 -23.75 21.17
C VAL A 587 15.05 -24.04 19.74
N PRO A 588 14.25 -25.10 19.52
CA PRO A 588 13.60 -25.30 18.24
C PRO A 588 12.66 -24.12 17.91
N VAL A 589 12.89 -23.47 16.79
CA VAL A 589 12.11 -22.34 16.27
C VAL A 589 11.52 -22.69 14.90
N ARG A 590 10.35 -22.19 14.56
CA ARG A 590 9.64 -22.47 13.30
C ARG A 590 8.99 -21.20 12.78
N CYS A 591 8.78 -21.12 11.47
CA CYS A 591 8.16 -19.99 10.80
C CYS A 591 6.88 -20.45 10.08
N ILE A 592 5.88 -19.58 10.04
CA ILE A 592 4.65 -19.77 9.26
C ILE A 592 4.44 -18.58 8.33
N GLN A 593 3.68 -18.80 7.25
CA GLN A 593 3.27 -17.75 6.32
C GLN A 593 1.75 -17.66 6.28
N VAL A 594 1.23 -16.45 6.07
CA VAL A 594 -0.20 -16.17 5.99
C VAL A 594 -0.57 -15.43 4.71
N ASP A 595 -1.84 -15.55 4.28
CA ASP A 595 -2.33 -15.08 2.97
C ASP A 595 -2.85 -13.64 2.93
N ASN A 596 -2.76 -12.89 4.04
CA ASN A 596 -3.15 -11.48 4.09
C ASN A 596 -2.10 -10.55 3.42
N ALA A 597 -2.54 -9.36 3.00
CA ALA A 597 -1.75 -8.40 2.21
C ALA A 597 -0.48 -7.93 2.93
N ASP A 598 -0.53 -7.79 4.26
CA ASP A 598 0.61 -7.32 5.05
C ASP A 598 1.56 -8.48 5.45
N HIS A 599 1.16 -9.74 5.21
CA HIS A 599 1.84 -10.96 5.66
C HIS A 599 2.20 -10.98 7.16
N LEU A 600 1.44 -10.22 7.96
CA LEU A 600 1.56 -10.11 9.41
C LEU A 600 0.56 -11.06 10.07
N TYR A 601 1.02 -11.86 11.01
CA TYR A 601 0.19 -12.63 11.92
C TYR A 601 0.53 -12.28 13.36
N LEU A 602 -0.41 -12.54 14.25
CA LEU A 602 -0.25 -12.28 15.68
C LEU A 602 0.48 -13.45 16.35
N ALA A 603 1.56 -13.14 17.08
CA ALA A 603 2.30 -14.12 17.87
C ALA A 603 2.24 -13.86 19.39
N GLY A 604 2.30 -14.93 20.17
CA GLY A 604 2.19 -14.91 21.64
C GLY A 604 0.75 -14.68 22.10
N ARG A 605 0.51 -14.89 23.40
CA ARG A 605 -0.79 -14.58 24.03
C ARG A 605 -1.11 -13.09 23.97
N ALA A 606 -0.07 -12.28 23.88
CA ALA A 606 -0.17 -10.84 23.67
C ALA A 606 -0.56 -10.44 22.23
N CYS A 607 -0.33 -11.24 21.19
CA CYS A 607 -0.64 -10.95 19.78
C CYS A 607 0.24 -9.84 19.11
N ILE A 608 1.38 -10.19 18.50
CA ILE A 608 2.43 -9.27 17.95
C ILE A 608 2.85 -9.54 16.45
N PRO A 609 3.12 -8.53 15.55
CA PRO A 609 3.39 -8.68 14.06
C PRO A 609 4.85 -8.50 13.42
N THR A 610 5.19 -8.99 12.15
CA THR A 610 6.59 -9.14 11.48
C THR A 610 6.84 -9.07 9.87
N HIS A 611 8.04 -8.70 9.24
CA HIS A 611 8.31 -8.33 7.75
C HIS A 611 9.60 -8.87 6.92
N ASN A 612 9.88 -8.58 5.57
CA ASN A 612 11.21 -8.66 4.76
C ASN A 612 11.35 -8.25 3.20
N SER A 613 12.44 -7.55 2.70
CA SER A 613 12.95 -7.45 1.25
C SER A 613 14.45 -6.92 1.07
N THR A 614 15.38 -7.50 0.24
CA THR A 614 16.85 -7.09 0.20
C THR A 614 17.62 -7.12 -1.15
N LEU A 615 17.38 -8.04 -2.10
CA LEU A 615 18.23 -8.18 -3.32
C LEU A 615 18.11 -7.03 -4.34
N ALA A 616 16.92 -6.43 -4.49
CA ALA A 616 16.68 -5.33 -5.43
C ALA A 616 17.54 -4.09 -5.15
N LEU A 617 17.87 -3.86 -3.88
CA LEU A 617 18.67 -2.72 -3.45
C LEU A 617 20.13 -2.84 -3.91
N ASP A 618 20.65 -4.05 -4.10
CA ASP A 618 22.00 -4.24 -4.62
C ASP A 618 22.13 -3.85 -6.09
N PHE A 619 21.12 -4.15 -6.93
CA PHE A 619 21.10 -3.70 -8.32
C PHE A 619 21.01 -2.18 -8.43
N ALA A 620 20.16 -1.53 -7.61
CA ALA A 620 20.05 -0.08 -7.55
C ALA A 620 21.38 0.58 -7.17
N ARG A 621 22.07 -0.01 -6.19
CA ARG A 621 23.37 0.46 -5.69
C ARG A 621 24.48 0.31 -6.71
N ALA A 622 24.54 -0.82 -7.42
CA ALA A 622 25.50 -1.01 -8.49
C ALA A 622 25.31 0.06 -9.58
N ALA A 623 24.09 0.18 -10.11
CA ALA A 623 23.80 1.13 -11.19
C ALA A 623 24.08 2.59 -10.80
N SER A 624 23.52 3.07 -9.69
CA SER A 624 23.57 4.51 -9.36
C SER A 624 24.78 4.92 -8.55
N ILE A 625 25.18 4.14 -7.54
CA ILE A 625 26.26 4.55 -6.64
C ILE A 625 27.63 4.22 -7.24
N ARG A 626 27.81 3.01 -7.79
CA ARG A 626 29.12 2.62 -8.36
C ARG A 626 29.36 3.14 -9.77
N HIS A 627 28.31 3.20 -10.59
CA HIS A 627 28.42 3.53 -12.01
C HIS A 627 27.79 4.86 -12.41
N GLY A 628 27.19 5.60 -11.47
CA GLY A 628 26.63 6.94 -11.73
C GLY A 628 25.46 6.95 -12.71
N LEU A 629 24.79 5.82 -12.91
CA LEU A 629 23.66 5.69 -13.84
C LEU A 629 22.35 6.00 -13.13
N THR A 630 21.51 6.80 -13.76
CA THR A 630 20.23 7.19 -13.17
C THR A 630 19.30 5.99 -13.01
N SER A 631 18.82 5.74 -11.79
CA SER A 631 17.84 4.67 -11.53
C SER A 631 16.63 5.15 -10.73
N ALA A 632 15.49 4.49 -10.94
CA ALA A 632 14.25 4.74 -10.21
C ALA A 632 13.83 3.47 -9.45
N PHE A 633 13.55 3.62 -8.16
CA PHE A 633 13.10 2.54 -7.27
C PHE A 633 11.69 2.85 -6.76
N PHE A 634 10.72 2.09 -7.22
CA PHE A 634 9.32 2.15 -6.77
C PHE A 634 9.12 1.09 -5.69
N SER A 635 8.94 1.55 -4.45
CA SER A 635 8.75 0.69 -3.30
C SER A 635 7.29 0.73 -2.85
N LEU A 636 6.59 -0.38 -3.00
CA LEU A 636 5.21 -0.56 -2.55
C LEU A 636 5.15 -1.19 -1.15
N GLU A 637 6.26 -1.76 -0.68
CA GLU A 637 6.36 -2.48 0.59
C GLU A 637 7.21 -1.71 1.64
N MET A 638 8.33 -1.12 1.24
CA MET A 638 9.28 -0.46 2.16
C MET A 638 9.24 1.07 2.08
N GLY A 639 9.38 1.75 3.21
CA GLY A 639 9.50 3.22 3.25
C GLY A 639 10.88 3.71 2.80
N ARG A 640 10.94 4.95 2.27
CA ARG A 640 12.20 5.54 1.74
C ARG A 640 13.35 5.56 2.74
N ASN A 641 13.07 5.81 4.02
CA ASN A 641 14.10 5.85 5.06
C ASN A 641 14.71 4.47 5.32
N GLU A 642 13.89 3.42 5.23
CA GLU A 642 14.35 2.06 5.39
C GLU A 642 15.28 1.66 4.23
N ILE A 643 14.89 2.04 3.01
CA ILE A 643 15.70 1.85 1.81
C ILE A 643 17.04 2.59 1.96
N THR A 644 17.02 3.87 2.33
CA THR A 644 18.26 4.67 2.51
C THR A 644 19.18 4.07 3.57
N MET A 645 18.64 3.60 4.71
CA MET A 645 19.47 2.95 5.74
C MET A 645 20.11 1.66 5.25
N ARG A 646 19.39 0.85 4.47
CA ARG A 646 19.92 -0.38 3.87
C ARG A 646 20.99 -0.09 2.83
N LEU A 647 20.79 0.92 1.99
CA LEU A 647 21.79 1.38 1.01
C LEU A 647 23.08 1.83 1.69
N LEU A 648 22.98 2.69 2.72
CA LEU A 648 24.14 3.18 3.46
C LEU A 648 24.85 2.06 4.21
N SER A 649 24.12 1.11 4.80
CA SER A 649 24.69 -0.05 5.47
C SER A 649 25.48 -0.93 4.50
N ALA A 650 24.89 -1.22 3.34
CA ALA A 650 25.50 -2.03 2.30
C ALA A 650 26.79 -1.40 1.73
N GLU A 651 26.80 -0.06 1.61
CA GLU A 651 27.90 0.70 1.03
C GLU A 651 29.02 1.00 2.03
N ALA A 652 28.69 1.50 3.22
CA ALA A 652 29.67 1.81 4.26
C ALA A 652 30.23 0.56 4.95
N ARG A 653 29.65 -0.63 4.69
CA ARG A 653 29.95 -1.88 5.41
C ARG A 653 29.80 -1.69 6.92
N VAL A 654 28.85 -0.87 7.30
CA VAL A 654 28.44 -0.66 8.68
C VAL A 654 27.21 -1.51 8.88
N ALA A 655 27.22 -2.32 9.92
CA ALA A 655 26.13 -3.25 10.13
C ALA A 655 24.81 -2.49 10.26
N LEU A 656 23.77 -2.96 9.57
CA LEU A 656 22.49 -2.24 9.52
C LEU A 656 21.95 -2.01 10.93
N HIS A 657 22.17 -2.99 11.80
CA HIS A 657 21.86 -2.88 13.21
C HIS A 657 22.51 -1.66 13.86
N ALA A 658 23.79 -1.38 13.60
CA ALA A 658 24.60 -0.34 14.25
C ALA A 658 24.12 1.04 13.81
N MET A 659 23.83 1.20 12.52
CA MET A 659 23.26 2.42 11.97
C MET A 659 21.89 2.75 12.54
N ARG A 660 21.04 1.74 12.73
CA ARG A 660 19.66 1.95 13.20
C ARG A 660 19.58 2.14 14.72
N SER A 661 20.55 1.60 15.45
CA SER A 661 20.65 1.65 16.91
C SER A 661 21.36 2.90 17.43
N GLY A 662 22.14 3.58 16.58
CA GLY A 662 23.00 4.68 17.00
C GLY A 662 24.24 4.23 17.77
N THR A 663 24.54 2.92 17.85
CA THR A 663 25.72 2.37 18.53
C THR A 663 26.95 2.32 17.62
N MET A 664 26.97 3.17 16.59
CA MET A 664 28.08 3.28 15.67
C MET A 664 29.31 3.77 16.42
N GLN A 665 30.41 3.02 16.31
CA GLN A 665 31.70 3.47 16.83
C GLN A 665 32.21 4.65 15.98
N ASP A 666 33.17 5.41 16.50
CA ASP A 666 33.76 6.54 15.76
C ASP A 666 34.33 6.09 14.39
N GLU A 667 34.83 4.86 14.31
CA GLU A 667 35.26 4.24 13.05
C GLU A 667 34.09 3.94 12.09
N ASP A 668 32.93 3.53 12.60
CA ASP A 668 31.72 3.32 11.80
C ASP A 668 31.20 4.66 11.28
N TRP A 669 31.20 5.70 12.12
CA TRP A 669 30.84 7.07 11.73
C TRP A 669 31.79 7.59 10.66
N THR A 670 33.08 7.31 10.80
CA THR A 670 34.08 7.67 9.80
C THR A 670 33.85 6.94 8.47
N ARG A 671 33.55 5.63 8.50
CA ARG A 671 33.24 4.85 7.30
C ARG A 671 31.95 5.33 6.62
N LEU A 672 30.92 5.62 7.41
CA LEU A 672 29.65 6.14 6.90
C LEU A 672 29.82 7.52 6.29
N ALA A 673 30.47 8.46 6.99
CA ALA A 673 30.70 9.81 6.51
C ALA A 673 31.47 9.83 5.19
N ARG A 674 32.47 8.95 5.03
CA ARG A 674 33.23 8.81 3.78
C ARG A 674 32.37 8.37 2.59
N ARG A 675 31.37 7.51 2.80
CA ARG A 675 30.49 6.99 1.73
C ARG A 675 29.20 7.79 1.58
N MET A 676 28.86 8.63 2.55
CA MET A 676 27.63 9.43 2.54
C MET A 676 27.58 10.40 1.35
N SER A 677 28.71 11.02 1.00
CA SER A 677 28.82 11.89 -0.17
C SER A 677 28.52 11.12 -1.47
N GLU A 678 29.10 9.94 -1.65
CA GLU A 678 28.88 9.10 -2.83
C GLU A 678 27.40 8.67 -2.96
N VAL A 679 26.75 8.31 -1.84
CA VAL A 679 25.32 7.94 -1.83
C VAL A 679 24.42 9.15 -2.06
N ALA A 680 24.79 10.33 -1.55
CA ALA A 680 24.00 11.55 -1.70
C ALA A 680 24.07 12.15 -3.12
N GLU A 681 25.21 11.99 -3.80
CA GLU A 681 25.40 12.44 -5.18
C GLU A 681 24.88 11.44 -6.23
N ALA A 682 24.64 10.19 -5.82
CA ALA A 682 24.16 9.14 -6.73
C ALA A 682 22.78 9.48 -7.32
N PRO A 683 22.56 9.32 -8.64
CA PRO A 683 21.30 9.61 -9.30
C PRO A 683 20.25 8.50 -9.08
N LEU A 684 19.92 8.22 -7.81
CA LEU A 684 18.93 7.22 -7.38
C LEU A 684 17.66 7.91 -6.87
N PHE A 685 16.54 7.70 -7.58
CA PHE A 685 15.23 8.26 -7.23
C PHE A 685 14.37 7.19 -6.56
N ILE A 686 13.89 7.44 -5.33
CA ILE A 686 13.05 6.50 -4.57
C ILE A 686 11.64 7.07 -4.42
N ASP A 687 10.63 6.26 -4.73
CA ASP A 687 9.22 6.58 -4.55
C ASP A 687 8.53 5.50 -3.71
N ASP A 688 8.06 5.88 -2.52
CA ASP A 688 7.39 5.01 -1.54
C ASP A 688 5.88 5.31 -1.42
N SER A 689 5.28 5.93 -2.44
CA SER A 689 3.85 6.24 -2.46
C SER A 689 3.00 4.95 -2.44
N PRO A 690 2.04 4.79 -1.51
CA PRO A 690 1.19 3.60 -1.47
C PRO A 690 0.22 3.57 -2.66
N ASN A 691 -0.17 2.37 -3.10
CA ASN A 691 -1.20 2.13 -4.12
C ASN A 691 -0.95 2.81 -5.49
N MET A 692 0.31 2.95 -5.93
CA MET A 692 0.62 3.55 -7.23
C MET A 692 0.07 2.75 -8.41
N SER A 693 -0.55 3.45 -9.36
CA SER A 693 -0.99 2.87 -10.62
C SER A 693 0.15 2.76 -11.64
N MET A 694 0.01 1.87 -12.62
CA MET A 694 0.99 1.75 -13.72
C MET A 694 1.11 3.04 -14.54
N MET A 695 0.03 3.82 -14.64
CA MET A 695 0.04 5.08 -15.38
C MET A 695 0.91 6.12 -14.68
N GLU A 696 0.83 6.21 -13.34
CA GLU A 696 1.67 7.09 -12.55
C GLU A 696 3.15 6.68 -12.61
N ILE A 697 3.44 5.37 -12.50
CA ILE A 697 4.81 4.85 -12.63
C ILE A 697 5.38 5.23 -14.00
N ARG A 698 4.62 4.99 -15.08
CA ARG A 698 5.04 5.37 -16.44
C ARG A 698 5.28 6.88 -16.58
N ALA A 699 4.38 7.72 -16.07
CA ALA A 699 4.53 9.17 -16.13
C ALA A 699 5.77 9.66 -15.39
N LYS A 700 6.04 9.13 -14.19
CA LYS A 700 7.24 9.42 -13.40
C LYS A 700 8.51 8.97 -14.13
N CYS A 701 8.50 7.77 -14.71
CA CYS A 701 9.64 7.26 -15.48
C CYS A 701 9.91 8.09 -16.74
N ARG A 702 8.88 8.47 -17.52
CA ARG A 702 9.04 9.37 -18.69
C ARG A 702 9.67 10.70 -18.29
N ARG A 703 9.20 11.32 -17.21
CA ARG A 703 9.75 12.58 -16.69
C ARG A 703 11.22 12.43 -16.29
N LEU A 704 11.57 11.35 -15.58
CA LEU A 704 12.96 11.06 -15.20
C LEU A 704 13.84 10.76 -16.43
N LYS A 705 13.33 10.07 -17.44
CA LYS A 705 14.06 9.81 -18.69
C LYS A 705 14.42 11.11 -19.42
N GLN A 706 13.49 12.05 -19.50
CA GLN A 706 13.70 13.35 -20.14
C GLN A 706 14.64 14.26 -19.36
N GLN A 707 14.56 14.27 -18.02
CA GLN A 707 15.31 15.20 -17.18
C GLN A 707 16.69 14.70 -16.76
N HIS A 708 16.84 13.37 -16.58
CA HIS A 708 18.00 12.78 -15.93
C HIS A 708 18.56 11.55 -16.66
N ASP A 709 18.14 11.29 -17.92
CA ASP A 709 18.51 10.10 -18.70
C ASP A 709 18.41 8.78 -17.89
N LEU A 710 17.20 8.47 -17.42
CA LEU A 710 16.91 7.21 -16.72
C LEU A 710 17.49 5.99 -17.43
N ARG A 711 18.21 5.14 -16.68
CA ARG A 711 18.90 3.94 -17.16
C ARG A 711 18.40 2.64 -16.55
N LEU A 712 17.75 2.67 -15.39
CA LEU A 712 17.23 1.47 -14.72
C LEU A 712 15.94 1.79 -13.95
N VAL A 713 14.96 0.90 -14.02
CA VAL A 713 13.73 0.97 -13.22
C VAL A 713 13.59 -0.28 -12.39
N ILE A 714 13.25 -0.14 -11.11
CA ILE A 714 13.05 -1.24 -10.17
C ILE A 714 11.68 -1.06 -9.49
N ILE A 715 10.89 -2.14 -9.42
CA ILE A 715 9.55 -2.13 -8.82
C ILE A 715 9.43 -3.29 -7.80
N ASP A 716 9.14 -2.94 -6.55
CA ASP A 716 9.07 -3.84 -5.40
C ASP A 716 7.70 -3.77 -4.71
N TYR A 717 6.80 -4.76 -4.78
CA TYR A 717 6.76 -5.96 -5.64
C TYR A 717 5.47 -5.98 -6.47
N LEU A 718 5.52 -6.62 -7.65
CA LEU A 718 4.50 -6.55 -8.71
C LEU A 718 3.09 -6.92 -8.21
N GLN A 719 2.99 -7.86 -7.27
CA GLN A 719 1.72 -8.35 -6.73
C GLN A 719 1.05 -7.42 -5.72
N LEU A 720 1.61 -6.26 -5.34
CA LEU A 720 0.90 -5.21 -4.58
C LEU A 720 0.21 -4.19 -5.48
N MET A 721 0.48 -4.21 -6.78
CA MET A 721 -0.17 -3.30 -7.70
C MET A 721 -1.66 -3.62 -7.83
N THR A 722 -2.47 -2.57 -7.95
CA THR A 722 -3.91 -2.67 -8.19
C THR A 722 -4.30 -1.81 -9.38
N SER A 723 -5.14 -2.35 -10.24
CA SER A 723 -5.58 -1.68 -11.48
C SER A 723 -6.70 -0.65 -11.24
N GLY A 724 -7.24 -0.58 -10.01
CA GLY A 724 -8.41 0.23 -9.66
C GLY A 724 -9.73 -0.25 -10.28
N LYS A 725 -9.68 -1.23 -11.20
CA LYS A 725 -10.82 -1.80 -11.90
C LYS A 725 -11.28 -3.09 -11.23
N ARG A 726 -12.58 -3.39 -11.30
CA ARG A 726 -13.10 -4.72 -10.98
C ARG A 726 -12.70 -5.69 -12.09
N VAL A 727 -11.79 -6.61 -11.79
CA VAL A 727 -11.34 -7.69 -12.68
C VAL A 727 -11.86 -9.05 -12.17
N GLU A 728 -12.17 -9.95 -13.10
CA GLU A 728 -12.74 -11.28 -12.80
C GLU A 728 -11.74 -12.21 -12.08
N SER A 729 -10.45 -12.06 -12.36
CA SER A 729 -9.38 -12.90 -11.78
C SER A 729 -8.08 -12.11 -11.64
N ARG A 730 -7.40 -12.31 -10.51
CA ARG A 730 -6.08 -11.72 -10.23
C ARG A 730 -5.04 -12.09 -11.29
N GLN A 731 -5.15 -13.27 -11.91
CA GLN A 731 -4.27 -13.69 -13.00
C GLN A 731 -4.36 -12.78 -14.21
N VAL A 732 -5.57 -12.29 -14.56
CA VAL A 732 -5.77 -11.37 -15.68
C VAL A 732 -5.14 -10.02 -15.36
N GLU A 733 -5.30 -9.55 -14.12
CA GLU A 733 -4.72 -8.30 -13.64
C GLU A 733 -3.18 -8.32 -13.67
N VAL A 734 -2.58 -9.39 -13.17
CA VAL A 734 -1.12 -9.60 -13.19
C VAL A 734 -0.59 -9.70 -14.62
N SER A 735 -1.37 -10.30 -15.53
CA SER A 735 -1.03 -10.37 -16.95
C SER A 735 -1.03 -8.99 -17.61
N GLU A 736 -1.99 -8.13 -17.27
CA GLU A 736 -2.03 -6.74 -17.76
C GLU A 736 -0.82 -5.94 -17.25
N PHE A 737 -0.43 -6.11 -15.97
CA PHE A 737 0.75 -5.47 -15.41
C PHE A 737 2.04 -5.96 -16.08
N SER A 738 2.20 -7.27 -16.26
CA SER A 738 3.35 -7.86 -16.95
C SER A 738 3.55 -7.24 -18.34
N ARG A 739 2.49 -7.23 -19.16
CA ARG A 739 2.53 -6.63 -20.50
C ARG A 739 2.85 -5.14 -20.44
N SER A 740 2.26 -4.41 -19.50
CA SER A 740 2.48 -2.97 -19.35
C SER A 740 3.92 -2.65 -18.97
N LEU A 741 4.55 -3.47 -18.12
CA LEU A 741 5.97 -3.33 -17.76
C LEU A 741 6.89 -3.62 -18.94
N LYS A 742 6.58 -4.64 -19.75
CA LYS A 742 7.34 -4.93 -20.96
C LYS A 742 7.25 -3.78 -21.98
N LEU A 743 6.07 -3.20 -22.13
CA LEU A 743 5.88 -2.02 -23.00
C LEU A 743 6.64 -0.82 -22.44
N LEU A 744 6.60 -0.58 -21.13
CA LEU A 744 7.37 0.49 -20.48
C LEU A 744 8.88 0.36 -20.74
N ALA A 745 9.43 -0.86 -20.59
CA ALA A 745 10.84 -1.13 -20.85
C ALA A 745 11.23 -0.78 -22.29
N LYS A 746 10.44 -1.24 -23.27
CA LYS A 746 10.67 -0.97 -24.70
C LYS A 746 10.51 0.50 -25.05
N GLU A 747 9.46 1.14 -24.55
CA GLU A 747 9.14 2.53 -24.82
C GLU A 747 10.25 3.49 -24.34
N LEU A 748 10.77 3.25 -23.13
CA LEU A 748 11.81 4.09 -22.55
C LEU A 748 13.23 3.68 -22.97
N GLY A 749 13.40 2.50 -23.57
CA GLY A 749 14.71 1.93 -23.86
C GLY A 749 15.53 1.71 -22.59
N VAL A 750 14.91 1.20 -21.51
CA VAL A 750 15.59 0.93 -20.22
C VAL A 750 15.26 -0.47 -19.71
N PRO A 751 16.18 -1.15 -19.01
CA PRO A 751 15.85 -2.34 -18.23
C PRO A 751 14.86 -2.01 -17.10
N VAL A 752 13.82 -2.82 -16.98
CA VAL A 752 12.82 -2.76 -15.90
C VAL A 752 12.90 -4.05 -15.09
N ILE A 753 13.31 -3.94 -13.83
CA ILE A 753 13.33 -5.04 -12.85
C ILE A 753 12.02 -5.02 -12.08
N ALA A 754 11.28 -6.11 -12.11
CA ALA A 754 10.12 -6.31 -11.23
C ALA A 754 10.37 -7.46 -10.27
N LEU A 755 10.17 -7.18 -8.98
CA LEU A 755 10.20 -8.21 -7.96
C LEU A 755 8.90 -9.01 -7.99
N SER A 756 9.03 -10.32 -7.96
CA SER A 756 7.91 -11.25 -7.95
C SER A 756 8.09 -12.31 -6.87
N GLN A 757 7.02 -12.66 -6.17
CA GLN A 757 7.06 -13.77 -5.23
C GLN A 757 6.92 -15.12 -5.93
N LEU A 758 7.57 -16.14 -5.37
CA LEU A 758 7.44 -17.53 -5.82
C LEU A 758 6.31 -18.28 -5.08
N ASN A 759 5.66 -19.18 -5.81
CA ASN A 759 4.81 -20.26 -5.33
C ASN A 759 5.62 -21.33 -4.60
N ARG A 760 4.91 -22.23 -3.93
CA ARG A 760 5.45 -23.28 -3.05
C ARG A 760 5.92 -24.54 -3.78
N GLY A 761 5.81 -24.60 -5.10
CA GLY A 761 6.21 -25.74 -5.92
C GLY A 761 7.68 -26.20 -5.74
N PRO A 762 8.66 -25.34 -5.41
CA PRO A 762 10.02 -25.80 -5.12
C PRO A 762 10.09 -26.63 -3.84
N GLU A 763 9.31 -26.32 -2.81
CA GLU A 763 9.40 -26.97 -1.48
C GLU A 763 9.02 -28.45 -1.48
N GLN A 764 8.19 -28.86 -2.44
CA GLN A 764 7.75 -30.23 -2.59
C GLN A 764 8.75 -31.08 -3.39
N ARG A 765 9.76 -30.44 -4.00
CA ARG A 765 10.80 -31.11 -4.78
C ARG A 765 12.00 -31.43 -3.91
N THR A 766 12.68 -32.52 -4.25
CA THR A 766 13.84 -33.02 -3.51
C THR A 766 14.98 -32.01 -3.48
N ASP A 767 15.15 -31.23 -4.56
CA ASP A 767 16.22 -30.24 -4.71
C ASP A 767 15.88 -28.85 -4.16
N LYS A 768 14.60 -28.58 -3.85
CA LYS A 768 14.10 -27.29 -3.33
C LYS A 768 14.47 -26.05 -4.16
N LYS A 769 14.99 -26.25 -5.38
CA LYS A 769 15.46 -25.19 -6.28
C LYS A 769 14.29 -24.58 -7.04
N PRO A 770 14.08 -23.27 -7.01
CA PRO A 770 12.99 -22.63 -7.72
C PRO A 770 13.14 -22.77 -9.24
N MET A 771 12.01 -22.88 -9.93
CA MET A 771 11.89 -22.92 -11.39
C MET A 771 10.95 -21.81 -11.87
N VAL A 772 10.98 -21.53 -13.18
CA VAL A 772 10.13 -20.47 -13.77
C VAL A 772 8.64 -20.76 -13.57
N SER A 773 8.25 -22.04 -13.61
CA SER A 773 6.89 -22.50 -13.30
C SER A 773 6.40 -22.13 -11.90
N ASP A 774 7.32 -21.83 -10.98
CA ASP A 774 7.01 -21.44 -9.61
C ASP A 774 6.74 -19.95 -9.46
N LEU A 775 6.88 -19.12 -10.51
CA LEU A 775 6.41 -17.74 -10.43
C LEU A 775 4.91 -17.73 -10.07
N ARG A 776 4.48 -16.83 -9.19
CA ARG A 776 3.06 -16.74 -8.80
C ARG A 776 2.22 -16.16 -9.94
N GLU A 777 1.09 -16.80 -10.24
CA GLU A 777 0.09 -16.30 -11.21
C GLU A 777 0.69 -16.02 -12.62
N SER A 778 1.55 -16.93 -13.09
CA SER A 778 2.75 -16.60 -13.88
C SER A 778 2.78 -16.85 -15.38
N GLY A 779 1.74 -17.43 -15.99
CA GLY A 779 1.82 -17.82 -17.41
C GLY A 779 2.21 -16.67 -18.35
N SER A 780 1.73 -15.46 -18.06
CA SER A 780 2.03 -14.23 -18.80
C SER A 780 3.37 -13.59 -18.41
N ILE A 781 3.68 -13.54 -17.10
CA ILE A 781 4.95 -13.03 -16.58
C ILE A 781 6.13 -13.78 -17.20
N GLU A 782 6.04 -15.11 -17.25
CA GLU A 782 7.06 -15.95 -17.88
C GLU A 782 7.23 -15.59 -19.35
N GLN A 783 6.15 -15.38 -20.11
CA GLN A 783 6.23 -15.13 -21.56
C GLN A 783 6.83 -13.76 -21.89
N ASP A 784 6.43 -12.73 -21.12
CA ASP A 784 6.80 -11.34 -21.34
C ASP A 784 8.23 -11.02 -20.88
N ALA A 785 8.71 -11.67 -19.81
CA ALA A 785 10.06 -11.46 -19.28
C ALA A 785 11.14 -11.89 -20.29
N ASP A 786 12.20 -11.08 -20.42
CA ASP A 786 13.38 -11.45 -21.21
C ASP A 786 14.40 -12.21 -20.39
N VAL A 787 14.50 -11.86 -19.09
CA VAL A 787 15.39 -12.50 -18.11
C VAL A 787 14.59 -12.83 -16.85
N VAL A 788 14.76 -14.04 -16.33
CA VAL A 788 14.18 -14.47 -15.04
C VAL A 788 15.31 -14.95 -14.14
N ILE A 789 15.48 -14.28 -13.00
CA ILE A 789 16.47 -14.60 -11.96
C ILE A 789 15.72 -15.11 -10.74
N LEU A 790 16.03 -16.33 -10.31
CA LEU A 790 15.43 -16.98 -9.15
C LEU A 790 16.46 -17.05 -8.03
N LEU A 791 16.13 -16.51 -6.86
CA LEU A 791 16.98 -16.56 -5.69
C LEU A 791 16.73 -17.85 -4.92
N HIS A 792 17.78 -18.65 -4.75
CA HIS A 792 17.78 -19.82 -3.88
C HIS A 792 18.85 -19.68 -2.81
N ARG A 793 18.53 -20.12 -1.60
CA ARG A 793 19.44 -20.10 -0.47
C ARG A 793 19.33 -21.42 0.24
N GLU A 794 20.36 -22.23 0.17
CA GLU A 794 20.35 -23.59 0.71
C GLU A 794 20.27 -23.58 2.25
N ASP A 795 21.02 -22.65 2.86
CA ASP A 795 21.06 -22.39 4.30
C ASP A 795 19.71 -21.98 4.91
N ALA A 796 18.76 -21.56 4.07
CA ALA A 796 17.39 -21.28 4.46
C ALA A 796 16.57 -22.55 4.74
N TYR A 797 16.94 -23.67 4.14
CA TYR A 797 16.23 -24.94 4.25
C TYR A 797 17.02 -25.98 5.06
N GLU A 798 18.36 -25.93 5.00
CA GLU A 798 19.26 -26.91 5.60
C GLU A 798 20.30 -26.23 6.49
N LYS A 799 20.14 -26.43 7.80
CA LYS A 799 20.90 -25.70 8.85
C LYS A 799 22.38 -26.08 8.93
N GLU A 800 22.71 -27.30 8.52
CA GLU A 800 24.08 -27.81 8.45
C GLU A 800 24.62 -27.76 7.02
N SER A 801 23.97 -27.01 6.12
CA SER A 801 24.48 -26.88 4.77
C SER A 801 25.91 -26.32 4.83
N PRO A 802 26.88 -26.97 4.17
CA PRO A 802 28.25 -26.48 4.10
C PRO A 802 28.34 -25.12 3.39
N ARG A 803 27.25 -24.66 2.76
CA ARG A 803 27.12 -23.43 1.97
C ARG A 803 26.41 -22.30 2.75
N ALA A 804 26.58 -22.27 4.08
CA ALA A 804 25.98 -21.26 4.94
C ALA A 804 26.45 -19.84 4.55
N GLY A 805 25.49 -18.92 4.33
CA GLY A 805 25.82 -17.57 3.85
C GLY A 805 26.07 -17.48 2.34
N GLU A 806 25.89 -18.56 1.58
CA GLU A 806 25.82 -18.51 0.11
C GLU A 806 24.37 -18.39 -0.37
N ALA A 807 24.20 -17.75 -1.52
CA ALA A 807 22.95 -17.69 -2.25
C ALA A 807 23.20 -17.95 -3.73
N ASP A 808 22.30 -18.67 -4.37
CA ASP A 808 22.32 -18.96 -5.79
C ASP A 808 21.36 -18.01 -6.51
N LEU A 809 21.90 -17.23 -7.44
CA LEU A 809 21.15 -16.47 -8.44
C LEU A 809 21.00 -17.35 -9.68
N ILE A 810 19.86 -18.03 -9.78
CA ILE A 810 19.57 -18.95 -10.89
C ILE A 810 18.96 -18.13 -12.03
N VAL A 811 19.73 -17.89 -13.08
CA VAL A 811 19.20 -17.28 -14.33
C VAL A 811 18.44 -18.37 -15.07
N ALA A 812 17.17 -18.52 -14.71
CA ALA A 812 16.29 -19.58 -15.20
C ALA A 812 15.75 -19.32 -16.61
N LYS A 813 15.75 -18.05 -17.04
CA LYS A 813 15.43 -17.65 -18.42
C LYS A 813 16.34 -16.52 -18.85
N HIS A 814 16.85 -16.59 -20.07
CA HIS A 814 17.57 -15.50 -20.73
C HIS A 814 17.31 -15.58 -22.23
N ARG A 815 16.59 -14.60 -22.81
CA ARG A 815 16.25 -14.60 -24.25
C ARG A 815 17.47 -14.45 -25.18
N ASN A 816 18.50 -13.73 -24.73
CA ASN A 816 19.62 -13.28 -25.57
C ASN A 816 20.95 -13.96 -25.20
N GLY A 817 20.96 -14.96 -24.34
CA GLY A 817 22.19 -15.58 -23.87
C GLY A 817 21.96 -16.84 -23.03
N PRO A 818 23.03 -17.42 -22.46
CA PRO A 818 22.96 -18.65 -21.70
C PRO A 818 22.27 -18.48 -20.34
N THR A 819 21.67 -19.55 -19.86
CA THR A 819 21.19 -19.71 -18.48
C THR A 819 22.31 -20.31 -17.63
N ALA A 820 22.54 -19.79 -16.43
CA ALA A 820 23.48 -20.35 -15.48
C ALA A 820 23.03 -20.06 -14.03
N THR A 821 23.65 -20.76 -13.08
CA THR A 821 23.52 -20.43 -11.66
C THR A 821 24.77 -19.71 -11.23
N VAL A 822 24.62 -18.50 -10.70
CA VAL A 822 25.71 -17.69 -10.16
C VAL A 822 25.61 -17.74 -8.64
N THR A 823 26.67 -18.21 -7.98
CA THR A 823 26.72 -18.26 -6.51
C THR A 823 27.32 -16.96 -5.98
N VAL A 824 26.65 -16.35 -5.01
CA VAL A 824 27.04 -15.10 -4.37
C VAL A 824 27.04 -15.28 -2.84
N ALA A 825 27.83 -14.48 -2.13
CA ALA A 825 27.80 -14.45 -0.68
C ALA A 825 26.70 -13.50 -0.18
N PHE A 826 25.82 -13.99 0.68
CA PHE A 826 24.79 -13.20 1.34
C PHE A 826 25.26 -12.70 2.71
N GLN A 827 25.46 -11.38 2.82
CA GLN A 827 25.85 -10.70 4.06
C GLN A 827 24.64 -9.97 4.65
N GLY A 828 23.69 -10.72 5.19
CA GLY A 828 22.43 -10.19 5.73
C GLY A 828 22.61 -9.08 6.79
N HIS A 829 23.68 -9.15 7.58
CA HIS A 829 24.03 -8.14 8.59
C HIS A 829 24.40 -6.76 8.00
N TYR A 830 24.77 -6.70 6.72
CA TYR A 830 24.97 -5.47 5.95
C TYR A 830 23.85 -5.23 4.91
N SER A 831 22.80 -6.07 4.91
CA SER A 831 21.72 -6.05 3.91
C SER A 831 22.23 -6.02 2.47
N ARG A 832 23.17 -6.92 2.15
CA ARG A 832 23.75 -7.00 0.81
C ARG A 832 24.13 -8.42 0.40
N PHE A 833 24.17 -8.62 -0.90
CA PHE A 833 24.87 -9.72 -1.55
C PHE A 833 26.20 -9.20 -2.13
N VAL A 834 27.22 -10.05 -2.19
CA VAL A 834 28.53 -9.74 -2.76
C VAL A 834 29.04 -10.94 -3.57
N ASP A 835 29.92 -10.70 -4.53
CA ASP A 835 30.62 -11.78 -5.24
C ASP A 835 31.36 -12.68 -4.25
N MET A 836 31.47 -13.96 -4.60
CA MET A 836 32.35 -14.89 -3.90
C MET A 836 33.79 -14.39 -4.03
N ALA A 837 34.56 -14.48 -2.94
CA ALA A 837 35.98 -14.15 -3.00
C ALA A 837 36.67 -15.15 -3.94
N GLN A 838 37.31 -14.64 -5.01
CA GLN A 838 38.17 -15.41 -5.89
C GLN A 838 39.46 -15.83 -5.19
#